data_AF-A0A562VC35-F1
#
_entry.id   AF-A0A562VC35-F1
#
_cell.length_a   1.000
_cell.length_b   1.000
_cell.length_c   1.000
_cell.angle_alpha   90.00
_cell.angle_beta   90.00
_cell.angle_gamma   90.00
#
_symmetry.space_group_name_H-M   'P 1'
#
loop_
_entity.id
_entity.type
_entity.pdbx_description
1 polymer ?
#
loop_
_entity_poly.entity_id
_entity_poly.type
_entity_poly.pdbx_seq_one_letter_code
_entity_poly.pdbx_strand_id
1 'polypeptide(L)'
;MSLPAGLSVDLGTSHTVAVLRGRNGAVSPLLFDGSPLLVSAVYARPDGTLSVGRDAVHSARLAPERFEPHPKRRIDDGSVLLGDAEISVQAMFTAILERVRDECVRVTGSLPPVTLTHPATWGPVRRQVLVDAADAAGTAVSRLVPEPVAAAGYFAERQATDMAVGSAIVVYDLGGGTFDISVVQRIASGFDVLAADGAADVGGVDVDHALMTHLGLPHRESTQWSRLLAPQTPDERRQRRHFLDDVRSAKERLSRDNQVSLLIPLVEKEAHLTRDELEVLARPLIDKTVRLTQALIRASGADSCDIAGLFLVGGASRMPLVGTLLHRATGIAPTVIEQPETVVAYGAIPVDHAATHHRTPRPQPRPRPVPSGTSTQAVPRPVRARVALPVQSARIVDSVLRDELALEEERGYLTDAMSAAMKLLARSDPKGAVERVRTLNREELINHVFVALADDAEAMTDALDAIPGDHPARAGALFKAALVIAPRSPETAANLFEECDHVLHSTPDPTRETAIDRLRNAAVWSAAADETHERRLLATRERNEHGGYRALCAAIRPLAATDPARAARVLPSAIALAQSAADIEKDGYDLTSMVSWVSVVDLPHAEALCQNMTDPGDHVHALTLLARVTENPEQARLLSAEAERRFPLMQEHQQQRGFQQLVETWAVTDPGRAEYLLANPLHGEPFNRWVMRSLVDELAAAHPVRAAQLYRLIPDEHAESAIDLTEDLLDIDVQAAERTAHSTHGRLDDWEFAMADLVERFAKVDLAAAERLATRLSDEISAPKLALAKGWAPSNPERAERWARAITGYASEAKVICALASVASGYAENTPKAAGRLLREATQMASELQDRWLPEPLIAIGAAAARIDPATATCVLTQAERLIQSKSGRYRDRLRADLAQAWIPIDRDRAEHLARSLPKDNHYRNSILVDIAVQAARHHGVSMPSPC
;
A
#
# COMPACT_ATOMS: atom_id res chain seq x y z
N MET A 1 10.41 55.16 -11.43
CA MET A 1 9.71 54.30 -12.41
C MET A 1 8.24 54.27 -12.05
N SER A 2 7.34 54.10 -13.02
CA SER A 2 5.92 53.89 -12.74
C SER A 2 5.69 52.49 -12.15
N LEU A 3 4.85 52.39 -11.12
CA LEU A 3 4.53 51.13 -10.46
C LEU A 3 3.96 50.12 -11.49
N PRO A 4 4.33 48.83 -11.44
CA PRO A 4 3.87 47.80 -12.37
C PRO A 4 2.36 47.56 -12.28
N ALA A 5 1.77 47.11 -13.38
CA ALA A 5 0.36 46.74 -13.50
C ALA A 5 0.08 45.30 -13.08
N GLY A 6 1.06 44.40 -13.19
CA GLY A 6 0.93 42.99 -12.82
C GLY A 6 2.27 42.27 -12.79
N LEU A 7 2.29 41.14 -12.07
CA LEU A 7 3.36 40.15 -12.03
C LEU A 7 2.76 38.78 -12.37
N SER A 8 3.39 38.03 -13.25
CA SER A 8 3.13 36.59 -13.42
C SER A 8 4.35 35.80 -12.96
N VAL A 9 4.12 34.67 -12.31
CA VAL A 9 5.18 33.77 -11.83
C VAL A 9 4.84 32.34 -12.24
N ASP A 10 5.77 31.71 -12.94
CA ASP A 10 5.78 30.28 -13.19
C ASP A 10 6.75 29.59 -12.25
N LEU A 11 6.23 28.76 -11.34
CA LEU A 11 7.01 27.94 -10.43
C LEU A 11 7.21 26.58 -11.10
N GLY A 12 8.25 26.45 -11.93
CA GLY A 12 8.62 25.21 -12.60
C GLY A 12 9.50 24.29 -11.73
N THR A 13 9.60 23.02 -12.12
CA THR A 13 10.32 21.96 -11.38
C THR A 13 11.84 22.18 -11.25
N SER A 14 12.44 22.96 -12.17
CA SER A 14 13.88 23.25 -12.17
C SER A 14 14.17 24.75 -12.16
N HIS A 15 13.29 25.55 -12.77
CA HIS A 15 13.41 27.01 -12.82
C HIS A 15 12.08 27.66 -12.51
N THR A 16 12.15 28.79 -11.80
CA THR A 16 11.04 29.70 -11.57
C THR A 16 11.28 30.93 -12.45
N VAL A 17 10.25 31.36 -13.18
CA VAL A 17 10.32 32.54 -14.06
C VAL A 17 9.27 33.54 -13.64
N ALA A 18 9.68 34.80 -13.51
CA ALA A 18 8.78 35.89 -13.13
C ALA A 18 8.81 36.97 -14.20
N VAL A 19 7.64 37.49 -14.58
CA VAL A 19 7.47 38.49 -15.63
C VAL A 19 6.63 39.66 -15.12
N LEU A 20 7.08 40.88 -15.37
CA LEU A 20 6.41 42.12 -14.98
C LEU A 20 5.76 42.79 -16.19
N ARG A 21 4.57 43.37 -15.98
CA ARG A 21 3.93 44.30 -16.91
C ARG A 21 3.96 45.71 -16.36
N GLY A 22 4.57 46.65 -17.10
CA GLY A 22 4.47 48.08 -16.81
C GLY A 22 3.09 48.64 -17.22
N ARG A 23 2.68 49.75 -16.60
CA ARG A 23 1.42 50.45 -16.96
C ARG A 23 1.40 51.05 -18.38
N ASN A 24 2.56 51.12 -19.03
CA ASN A 24 2.70 51.45 -20.45
C ASN A 24 2.49 50.24 -21.38
N GLY A 25 2.14 49.07 -20.84
CA GLY A 25 1.98 47.82 -21.59
C GLY A 25 3.29 47.08 -21.88
N ALA A 26 4.46 47.64 -21.52
CA ALA A 26 5.73 46.96 -21.70
C ALA A 26 5.83 45.73 -20.79
N VAL A 27 6.26 44.60 -21.34
CA VAL A 27 6.44 43.34 -20.61
C VAL A 27 7.92 43.01 -20.54
N SER A 28 8.43 42.71 -19.35
CA SER A 28 9.86 42.46 -19.09
C SER A 28 10.06 41.37 -18.04
N PRO A 29 11.06 40.49 -18.18
CA PRO A 29 11.34 39.48 -17.17
C PRO A 29 11.94 40.13 -15.92
N LEU A 30 11.63 39.56 -14.76
CA LEU A 30 12.31 39.85 -13.51
C LEU A 30 13.64 39.09 -13.50
N LEU A 31 14.74 39.76 -13.12
CA LEU A 31 16.08 39.19 -13.20
C LEU A 31 16.60 38.82 -11.81
N PHE A 32 16.91 37.55 -11.62
CA PHE A 32 17.53 36.96 -10.44
C PHE A 32 19.02 36.78 -10.72
N ASP A 33 19.87 37.49 -10.01
CA ASP A 33 21.33 37.37 -10.12
C ASP A 33 21.83 37.53 -11.59
N GLY A 34 21.16 38.43 -12.34
CA GLY A 34 21.40 38.69 -13.77
C GLY A 34 20.74 37.71 -14.76
N SER A 35 19.94 36.75 -14.28
CA SER A 35 19.26 35.71 -15.08
C SER A 35 17.73 35.88 -15.04
N PRO A 36 16.99 35.68 -16.15
CA PRO A 36 15.52 35.59 -16.09
C PRO A 36 15.02 34.29 -15.47
N LEU A 37 15.91 33.31 -15.26
CA LEU A 37 15.62 32.03 -14.61
C LEU A 37 16.17 32.04 -13.18
N LEU A 38 15.29 31.98 -12.18
CA LEU A 38 15.62 31.58 -10.81
C LEU A 38 15.69 30.05 -10.76
N VAL A 39 16.69 29.46 -10.10
CA VAL A 39 16.71 27.99 -9.91
C VAL A 39 15.68 27.61 -8.83
N SER A 40 14.76 26.70 -9.16
CA SER A 40 13.73 26.20 -8.23
C SER A 40 14.32 25.15 -7.28
N ALA A 41 15.28 25.56 -6.45
CA ALA A 41 15.94 24.68 -5.49
C ALA A 41 16.09 25.36 -4.13
N VAL A 42 16.04 24.58 -3.06
CA VAL A 42 16.09 25.07 -1.68
C VAL A 42 17.16 24.36 -0.86
N TYR A 43 17.75 25.05 0.10
CA TYR A 43 18.75 24.51 1.03
C TYR A 43 18.42 24.94 2.46
N ALA A 44 18.38 23.99 3.39
CA ALA A 44 18.14 24.24 4.81
C ALA A 44 19.44 24.65 5.52
N ARG A 45 19.56 25.94 5.87
CA ARG A 45 20.71 26.44 6.64
C ARG A 45 20.69 25.92 8.08
N PRO A 46 21.87 25.82 8.75
CA PRO A 46 21.95 25.40 10.16
C PRO A 46 21.22 26.33 11.16
N ASP A 47 20.84 27.54 10.75
CA ASP A 47 20.04 28.49 11.55
C ASP A 47 18.51 28.27 11.40
N GLY A 48 18.10 27.24 10.65
CA GLY A 48 16.69 26.92 10.37
C GLY A 48 16.08 27.72 9.21
N THR A 49 16.82 28.65 8.59
CA THR A 49 16.33 29.41 7.42
C THR A 49 16.54 28.64 6.12
N LEU A 50 15.70 28.92 5.11
CA LEU A 50 15.91 28.40 3.75
C LEU A 50 16.75 29.38 2.92
N SER A 51 17.67 28.86 2.11
CA SER A 51 18.23 29.57 0.97
C SER A 51 17.63 29.03 -0.32
N VAL A 52 17.63 29.84 -1.38
CA VAL A 52 16.95 29.55 -2.65
C VAL A 52 17.88 29.86 -3.82
N GLY A 53 17.69 29.16 -4.94
CA GLY A 53 18.31 29.55 -6.20
C GLY A 53 19.80 29.21 -6.25
N ARG A 54 20.61 30.14 -6.76
CA ARG A 54 22.07 29.93 -6.86
C ARG A 54 22.74 29.77 -5.50
N ASP A 55 22.24 30.46 -4.47
CA ASP A 55 22.76 30.32 -3.10
C ASP A 55 22.51 28.93 -2.52
N ALA A 56 21.36 28.32 -2.83
CA ALA A 56 21.05 26.95 -2.45
C ALA A 56 21.98 25.96 -3.16
N VAL A 57 22.11 26.10 -4.49
CA VAL A 57 23.03 25.27 -5.31
C VAL A 57 24.49 25.42 -4.87
N HIS A 58 24.92 26.63 -4.47
CA HIS A 58 26.28 26.84 -3.97
C HIS A 58 26.49 26.20 -2.60
N SER A 59 25.52 26.36 -1.68
CA SER A 59 25.55 25.77 -0.33
C SER A 59 25.53 24.23 -0.36
N ALA A 60 24.79 23.65 -1.31
CA ALA A 60 24.74 22.21 -1.59
C ALA A 60 26.10 21.61 -1.99
N ARG A 61 27.07 22.43 -2.43
CA ARG A 61 28.45 21.97 -2.70
C ARG A 61 29.23 21.63 -1.44
N LEU A 62 28.77 22.07 -0.26
CA LEU A 62 29.40 21.78 1.03
C LEU A 62 28.66 20.67 1.78
N ALA A 63 27.33 20.75 1.83
CA ALA A 63 26.44 19.84 2.54
C ALA A 63 25.24 19.40 1.66
N PRO A 64 25.44 18.43 0.73
CA PRO A 64 24.40 18.00 -0.20
C PRO A 64 23.12 17.45 0.44
N GLU A 65 23.20 16.93 1.66
CA GLU A 65 22.08 16.36 2.42
C GLU A 65 21.04 17.40 2.89
N ARG A 66 21.40 18.69 2.90
CA ARG A 66 20.52 19.80 3.29
C ARG A 66 19.78 20.43 2.09
N PHE A 67 19.80 19.79 0.92
CA PHE A 67 19.39 20.39 -0.36
C PHE A 67 18.29 19.60 -1.09
N GLU A 68 17.20 20.27 -1.48
CA GLU A 68 16.20 19.73 -2.41
C GLU A 68 16.26 20.49 -3.76
N PRO A 69 16.73 19.84 -4.84
CA PRO A 69 16.86 20.46 -6.16
C PRO A 69 15.54 20.68 -6.92
N HIS A 70 14.46 19.97 -6.56
CA HIS A 70 13.19 19.92 -7.30
C HIS A 70 11.94 19.93 -6.40
N PRO A 71 11.69 20.98 -5.58
CA PRO A 71 10.55 21.01 -4.65
C PRO A 71 9.18 20.77 -5.31
N LYS A 72 8.98 21.12 -6.59
CA LYS A 72 7.70 20.86 -7.30
C LYS A 72 7.39 19.35 -7.44
N ARG A 73 8.42 18.48 -7.50
CA ARG A 73 8.24 17.00 -7.47
C ARG A 73 7.77 16.50 -6.10
N ARG A 74 7.97 17.27 -5.03
CA ARG A 74 7.65 16.92 -3.63
C ARG A 74 6.22 17.27 -3.21
N ILE A 75 5.38 17.79 -4.11
CA ILE A 75 4.09 18.38 -3.73
C ILE A 75 3.14 17.47 -2.95
N ASP A 76 3.24 16.15 -3.14
CA ASP A 76 2.42 15.15 -2.43
C ASP A 76 3.13 14.54 -1.20
N ASP A 77 4.41 14.86 -0.95
CA ASP A 77 5.21 14.27 0.14
C ASP A 77 4.93 14.93 1.50
N GLY A 78 4.31 16.12 1.52
CA GLY A 78 3.95 16.88 2.73
C GLY A 78 5.15 17.59 3.39
N SER A 79 6.18 16.83 3.74
CA SER A 79 7.45 17.31 4.29
C SER A 79 8.66 16.55 3.68
N VAL A 80 9.83 17.17 3.75
CA VAL A 80 11.11 16.61 3.30
C VAL A 80 12.17 16.85 4.37
N LEU A 81 12.92 15.81 4.73
CA LEU A 81 14.05 15.91 5.65
C LEU A 81 15.28 16.49 4.92
N LEU A 82 15.75 17.66 5.35
CA LEU A 82 16.94 18.33 4.82
C LEU A 82 18.01 18.43 5.92
N GLY A 83 18.94 17.48 5.90
CA GLY A 83 19.90 17.26 6.98
C GLY A 83 19.21 16.76 8.23
N ASP A 84 19.09 17.64 9.22
CA ASP A 84 18.44 17.43 10.52
C ASP A 84 17.06 18.12 10.64
N ALA A 85 16.66 18.90 9.64
CA ALA A 85 15.44 19.69 9.67
C ALA A 85 14.34 19.08 8.78
N GLU A 86 13.16 18.82 9.36
CA GLU A 86 11.96 18.48 8.60
C GLU A 86 11.31 19.77 8.07
N ILE A 87 11.29 19.94 6.74
CA ILE A 87 10.80 21.14 6.06
C ILE A 87 9.52 20.79 5.31
N SER A 88 8.41 21.50 5.57
CA SER A 88 7.17 21.29 4.82
C SER A 88 7.32 21.75 3.36
N VAL A 89 6.63 21.08 2.45
CA VAL A 89 6.71 21.40 1.02
C VAL A 89 6.11 22.78 0.73
N GLN A 90 5.07 23.18 1.48
CA GLN A 90 4.57 24.54 1.50
C GLN A 90 5.69 25.54 1.85
N ALA A 91 6.49 25.29 2.90
CA ALA A 91 7.59 26.19 3.27
C ALA A 91 8.68 26.30 2.19
N MET A 92 8.97 25.21 1.46
CA MET A 92 9.88 25.25 0.31
C MET A 92 9.34 26.14 -0.82
N PHE A 93 8.04 26.05 -1.14
CA PHE A 93 7.40 26.95 -2.11
C PHE A 93 7.34 28.39 -1.60
N THR A 94 7.05 28.60 -0.30
CA THR A 94 7.04 29.91 0.35
C THR A 94 8.38 30.60 0.13
N ALA A 95 9.50 29.98 0.48
CA ALA A 95 10.82 30.57 0.32
C ALA A 95 11.15 30.95 -1.15
N ILE A 96 10.72 30.13 -2.12
CA ILE A 96 10.87 30.45 -3.56
C ILE A 96 10.05 31.70 -3.92
N LEU A 97 8.78 31.76 -3.50
CA LEU A 97 7.91 32.90 -3.77
C LEU A 97 8.34 34.17 -3.01
N GLU A 98 8.95 34.04 -1.83
CA GLU A 98 9.59 35.16 -1.13
C GLU A 98 10.77 35.72 -1.91
N ARG A 99 11.65 34.87 -2.46
CA ARG A 99 12.76 35.34 -3.33
C ARG A 99 12.23 36.10 -4.56
N VAL A 100 11.08 35.70 -5.11
CA VAL A 100 10.38 36.39 -6.20
C VAL A 100 9.75 37.71 -5.75
N ARG A 101 9.04 37.73 -4.62
CA ARG A 101 8.48 38.94 -3.99
C ARG A 101 9.56 39.98 -3.75
N ASP A 102 10.65 39.58 -3.09
CA ASP A 102 11.71 40.49 -2.66
C ASP A 102 12.44 41.09 -3.86
N GLU A 103 12.70 40.28 -4.89
CA GLU A 103 13.27 40.76 -6.15
C GLU A 103 12.32 41.73 -6.88
N CYS A 104 11.02 41.42 -6.89
CA CYS A 104 10.01 42.31 -7.47
C CYS A 104 10.00 43.65 -6.73
N VAL A 105 9.80 43.65 -5.41
CA VAL A 105 9.78 44.86 -4.56
C VAL A 105 11.08 45.65 -4.68
N ARG A 106 12.24 44.99 -4.77
CA ARG A 106 13.55 45.64 -4.99
C ARG A 106 13.62 46.42 -6.31
N VAL A 107 13.02 45.89 -7.38
CA VAL A 107 13.03 46.50 -8.73
C VAL A 107 11.91 47.55 -8.89
N THR A 108 10.75 47.35 -8.27
CA THR A 108 9.51 48.09 -8.56
C THR A 108 9.06 49.02 -7.44
N GLY A 109 9.53 48.81 -6.21
CA GLY A 109 9.09 49.49 -4.99
C GLY A 109 7.81 48.92 -4.36
N SER A 110 7.10 47.99 -5.02
CA SER A 110 5.85 47.41 -4.50
C SER A 110 5.46 46.12 -5.23
N LEU A 111 4.84 45.18 -4.54
CA LEU A 111 4.27 43.99 -5.17
C LEU A 111 2.96 44.34 -5.93
N PRO A 112 2.89 44.16 -7.27
CA PRO A 112 1.64 44.30 -8.03
C PRO A 112 0.75 43.05 -7.86
N PRO A 113 -0.48 43.04 -8.41
CA PRO A 113 -1.31 41.84 -8.46
C PRO A 113 -0.56 40.67 -9.10
N VAL A 114 -0.57 39.51 -8.44
CA VAL A 114 0.21 38.33 -8.83
C VAL A 114 -0.68 37.28 -9.48
N THR A 115 -0.24 36.76 -10.63
CA THR A 115 -0.78 35.55 -11.27
C THR A 115 0.21 34.42 -11.09
N LEU A 116 -0.22 33.27 -10.59
CA LEU A 116 0.61 32.05 -10.55
C LEU A 116 0.12 31.04 -11.59
N THR A 117 1.05 30.28 -12.18
CA THR A 117 0.72 29.14 -13.03
C THR A 117 0.77 27.81 -12.29
N HIS A 118 0.04 26.82 -12.79
CA HIS A 118 0.07 25.44 -12.29
C HIS A 118 -0.18 24.42 -13.43
N PRO A 119 0.28 23.16 -13.32
CA PRO A 119 0.00 22.14 -14.32
C PRO A 119 -1.51 21.90 -14.44
N ALA A 120 -2.01 21.66 -15.65
CA ALA A 120 -3.45 21.46 -15.89
C ALA A 120 -4.00 20.22 -15.15
N THR A 121 -3.15 19.24 -14.90
CA THR A 121 -3.43 17.99 -14.15
C THR A 121 -3.60 18.19 -12.64
N TRP A 122 -3.29 19.37 -12.08
CA TRP A 122 -3.34 19.58 -10.63
C TRP A 122 -4.77 19.75 -10.09
N GLY A 123 -5.18 18.78 -9.27
CA GLY A 123 -6.42 18.83 -8.49
C GLY A 123 -6.47 19.99 -7.47
N PRO A 124 -7.60 20.16 -6.77
CA PRO A 124 -7.78 21.26 -5.81
C PRO A 124 -6.73 21.32 -4.70
N VAL A 125 -6.31 20.17 -4.16
CA VAL A 125 -5.35 20.09 -3.04
C VAL A 125 -3.99 20.68 -3.40
N ARG A 126 -3.37 20.22 -4.49
CA ARG A 126 -2.07 20.74 -4.97
C ARG A 126 -2.12 22.25 -5.27
N ARG A 127 -3.23 22.73 -5.85
CA ARG A 127 -3.44 24.16 -6.09
C ARG A 127 -3.59 24.95 -4.79
N GLN A 128 -4.22 24.39 -3.75
CA GLN A 128 -4.31 25.02 -2.45
C GLN A 128 -2.94 25.16 -1.79
N VAL A 129 -2.08 24.13 -1.83
CA VAL A 129 -0.70 24.21 -1.31
C VAL A 129 0.09 25.36 -1.96
N LEU A 130 -0.07 25.59 -3.27
CA LEU A 130 0.56 26.70 -3.98
C LEU A 130 0.02 28.08 -3.53
N VAL A 131 -1.29 28.19 -3.28
CA VAL A 131 -1.92 29.42 -2.76
C VAL A 131 -1.49 29.67 -1.31
N ASP A 132 -1.51 28.66 -0.45
CA ASP A 132 -1.12 28.77 0.95
C ASP A 132 0.38 29.13 1.10
N ALA A 133 1.22 28.67 0.17
CA ALA A 133 2.64 29.08 0.10
C ALA A 133 2.80 30.54 -0.36
N ALA A 134 1.97 31.00 -1.30
CA ALA A 134 1.99 32.38 -1.78
C ALA A 134 1.48 33.36 -0.72
N ASP A 135 0.39 33.03 -0.02
CA ASP A 135 -0.13 33.82 1.09
C ASP A 135 0.87 33.87 2.26
N ALA A 136 1.51 32.73 2.60
CA ALA A 136 2.61 32.70 3.56
C ALA A 136 3.81 33.55 3.12
N ALA A 137 4.11 33.59 1.81
CA ALA A 137 5.11 34.46 1.23
C ALA A 137 4.65 35.94 1.13
N GLY A 138 3.54 36.34 1.73
CA GLY A 138 3.01 37.71 1.67
C GLY A 138 2.60 38.15 0.25
N THR A 139 2.29 37.18 -0.61
CA THR A 139 2.03 37.36 -2.05
C THR A 139 0.60 36.95 -2.37
N ALA A 140 -0.34 37.89 -2.20
CA ALA A 140 -1.76 37.66 -2.46
C ALA A 140 -2.01 37.31 -3.95
N VAL A 141 -2.41 36.07 -4.20
CA VAL A 141 -2.65 35.55 -5.55
C VAL A 141 -3.97 36.10 -6.10
N SER A 142 -3.88 36.94 -7.13
CA SER A 142 -5.05 37.50 -7.81
C SER A 142 -5.67 36.52 -8.83
N ARG A 143 -4.89 35.59 -9.37
CA ARG A 143 -5.31 34.63 -10.40
C ARG A 143 -4.43 33.39 -10.41
N LEU A 144 -5.05 32.23 -10.60
CA LEU A 144 -4.38 31.00 -11.04
C LEU A 144 -4.65 30.78 -12.53
N VAL A 145 -3.65 30.36 -13.29
CA VAL A 145 -3.75 30.04 -14.73
C VAL A 145 -3.12 28.67 -15.01
N PRO A 146 -3.79 27.75 -15.71
CA PRO A 146 -3.14 26.52 -16.16
C PRO A 146 -1.97 26.83 -17.09
N GLU A 147 -0.81 26.21 -16.84
CA GLU A 147 0.42 26.34 -17.64
C GLU A 147 0.19 26.22 -19.16
N PRO A 148 -0.59 25.24 -19.69
CA PRO A 148 -0.84 25.15 -21.13
C PRO A 148 -1.78 26.25 -21.67
N VAL A 149 -2.67 26.81 -20.84
CA VAL A 149 -3.51 27.96 -21.22
C VAL A 149 -2.66 29.22 -21.34
N ALA A 150 -1.69 29.41 -20.43
CA ALA A 150 -0.72 30.48 -20.53
C ALA A 150 0.15 30.33 -21.80
N ALA A 151 0.68 29.12 -22.07
CA ALA A 151 1.48 28.85 -23.26
C ALA A 151 0.72 29.11 -24.57
N ALA A 152 -0.55 28.69 -24.66
CA ALA A 152 -1.41 28.97 -25.82
C ALA A 152 -1.68 30.49 -26.00
N GLY A 153 -1.87 31.23 -24.90
CA GLY A 153 -2.00 32.68 -24.91
C GLY A 153 -0.75 33.38 -25.47
N TYR A 154 0.44 33.02 -24.97
CA TYR A 154 1.72 33.53 -25.46
C TYR A 154 1.91 33.30 -26.96
N PHE A 155 1.57 32.10 -27.44
CA PHE A 155 1.66 31.75 -28.85
C PHE A 155 0.78 32.66 -29.73
N ALA A 156 -0.49 32.81 -29.36
CA ALA A 156 -1.47 33.57 -30.14
C ALA A 156 -1.10 35.06 -30.24
N GLU A 157 -0.54 35.65 -29.18
CA GLU A 157 -0.06 37.04 -29.23
C GLU A 157 1.18 37.21 -30.13
N ARG A 158 2.09 36.24 -30.18
CA ARG A 158 3.40 36.40 -30.85
C ARG A 158 3.45 36.00 -32.31
N GLN A 159 2.66 35.02 -32.75
CA GLN A 159 2.68 34.60 -34.16
C GLN A 159 1.71 35.39 -35.05
N ALA A 160 0.89 36.28 -34.48
CA ALA A 160 -0.09 37.10 -35.19
C ALA A 160 -1.06 36.29 -36.09
N THR A 161 -1.23 35.00 -35.78
CA THR A 161 -2.17 34.10 -36.42
C THR A 161 -3.55 34.35 -35.82
N ASP A 162 -4.49 34.80 -36.67
CA ASP A 162 -5.92 34.83 -36.34
C ASP A 162 -6.44 33.38 -36.20
N MET A 163 -6.16 32.78 -35.04
CA MET A 163 -6.75 31.51 -34.65
C MET A 163 -8.26 31.67 -34.55
N ALA A 164 -8.99 30.98 -35.42
CA ALA A 164 -10.42 30.92 -35.36
C ALA A 164 -10.89 30.33 -34.02
N VAL A 165 -12.03 30.80 -33.52
CA VAL A 165 -12.71 30.15 -32.40
C VAL A 165 -13.10 28.73 -32.85
N GLY A 166 -12.71 27.74 -32.05
CA GLY A 166 -12.80 26.31 -32.38
C GLY A 166 -11.45 25.66 -32.73
N SER A 167 -10.45 26.42 -33.20
CA SER A 167 -9.12 25.86 -33.50
C SER A 167 -8.42 25.35 -32.23
N ALA A 168 -7.79 24.19 -32.32
CA ALA A 168 -7.08 23.53 -31.23
C ALA A 168 -5.56 23.72 -31.35
N ILE A 169 -4.87 23.59 -30.22
CA ILE A 169 -3.42 23.61 -30.08
C ILE A 169 -2.99 22.45 -29.19
N VAL A 170 -1.87 21.81 -29.53
CA VAL A 170 -1.20 20.85 -28.64
C VAL A 170 -0.06 21.55 -27.93
N VAL A 171 -0.10 21.61 -26.60
CA VAL A 171 1.01 22.08 -25.74
C VAL A 171 1.71 20.86 -25.16
N TYR A 172 2.95 20.61 -25.60
CA TYR A 172 3.82 19.54 -25.13
C TYR A 172 4.87 20.16 -24.21
N ASP A 173 4.78 19.93 -22.90
CA ASP A 173 5.76 20.41 -21.91
C ASP A 173 6.62 19.25 -21.43
N LEU A 174 7.90 19.26 -21.82
CA LEU A 174 8.91 18.33 -21.30
C LEU A 174 9.88 19.12 -20.42
N GLY A 175 9.53 19.19 -19.14
CA GLY A 175 10.29 19.88 -18.11
C GLY A 175 11.50 19.10 -17.61
N GLY A 176 12.15 19.63 -16.58
CA GLY A 176 13.25 18.94 -15.92
C GLY A 176 12.84 17.69 -15.15
N GLY A 177 11.57 17.55 -14.77
CA GLY A 177 11.12 16.41 -13.95
C GLY A 177 9.64 16.02 -14.07
N THR A 178 8.89 16.59 -15.00
CA THR A 178 7.57 16.06 -15.41
C THR A 178 7.42 16.23 -16.91
N PHE A 179 6.55 15.40 -17.48
CA PHE A 179 6.01 15.58 -18.81
C PHE A 179 4.53 15.86 -18.67
N ASP A 180 4.07 16.99 -19.20
CA ASP A 180 2.67 17.39 -19.19
C ASP A 180 2.25 17.71 -20.62
N ILE A 181 1.08 17.21 -21.04
CA ILE A 181 0.57 17.33 -22.41
C ILE A 181 -0.88 17.79 -22.37
N SER A 182 -1.25 18.73 -23.22
CA SER A 182 -2.60 19.29 -23.23
C SER A 182 -3.05 19.68 -24.64
N VAL A 183 -4.32 19.42 -24.93
CA VAL A 183 -5.03 19.96 -26.09
C VAL A 183 -5.87 21.15 -25.61
N VAL A 184 -5.58 22.32 -26.15
CA VAL A 184 -6.16 23.61 -25.73
C VAL A 184 -6.91 24.21 -26.91
N GLN A 185 -8.19 24.54 -26.74
CA GLN A 185 -9.02 25.12 -27.79
C GLN A 185 -9.17 26.64 -27.63
N ARG A 186 -9.12 27.37 -28.75
CA ARG A 186 -9.46 28.79 -28.80
C ARG A 186 -10.96 28.96 -28.64
N ILE A 187 -11.37 29.62 -27.56
CA ILE A 187 -12.76 30.03 -27.32
C ILE A 187 -12.91 31.55 -27.47
N ALA A 188 -14.14 32.04 -27.57
CA ALA A 188 -14.40 33.48 -27.77
C ALA A 188 -13.80 34.39 -26.67
N SER A 189 -13.65 33.87 -25.45
CA SER A 189 -13.09 34.58 -24.29
C SER A 189 -11.60 34.30 -24.03
N GLY A 190 -10.92 33.50 -24.86
CA GLY A 190 -9.52 33.11 -24.65
C GLY A 190 -9.26 31.66 -25.05
N PHE A 191 -8.78 30.86 -24.10
CA PHE A 191 -8.40 29.46 -24.30
C PHE A 191 -8.94 28.59 -23.17
N ASP A 192 -9.34 27.36 -23.50
CA ASP A 192 -9.80 26.35 -22.54
C ASP A 192 -9.16 24.98 -22.83
N VAL A 193 -9.03 24.15 -21.81
CA VAL A 193 -8.37 22.83 -21.90
C VAL A 193 -9.40 21.78 -22.28
N LEU A 194 -9.30 21.22 -23.50
CA LEU A 194 -10.16 20.11 -23.93
C LEU A 194 -9.75 18.79 -23.26
N ALA A 195 -8.45 18.54 -23.19
CA ALA A 195 -7.88 17.34 -22.61
C ALA A 195 -6.49 17.64 -22.07
N ALA A 196 -6.13 17.01 -20.96
CA ALA A 196 -4.78 17.06 -20.37
C ALA A 196 -4.40 15.69 -19.81
N ASP A 197 -3.14 15.33 -19.94
CA ASP A 197 -2.53 14.09 -19.44
C ASP A 197 -1.04 14.35 -19.17
N GLY A 198 -0.31 13.37 -18.65
CA GLY A 198 1.12 13.52 -18.36
C GLY A 198 1.79 12.29 -17.75
N ALA A 199 3.08 12.44 -17.45
CA ALA A 199 3.90 11.44 -16.79
C ALA A 199 4.81 12.14 -15.76
N ALA A 200 4.57 11.88 -14.47
CA ALA A 200 5.37 12.43 -13.38
C ALA A 200 6.78 11.81 -13.29
N ASP A 201 6.95 10.62 -13.88
CA ASP A 201 8.18 9.82 -13.93
C ASP A 201 9.03 10.07 -15.19
N VAL A 202 8.69 11.06 -16.03
CA VAL A 202 9.40 11.35 -17.27
C VAL A 202 9.76 12.83 -17.35
N GLY A 203 11.06 13.13 -17.40
CA GLY A 203 11.59 14.48 -17.57
C GLY A 203 13.09 14.48 -17.84
N GLY A 204 13.68 15.69 -17.89
CA GLY A 204 15.10 15.86 -18.15
C GLY A 204 16.03 15.16 -17.16
N VAL A 205 15.66 15.05 -15.88
CA VAL A 205 16.42 14.36 -14.82
C VAL A 205 16.47 12.86 -15.06
N ASP A 206 15.42 12.27 -15.59
CA ASP A 206 15.35 10.81 -15.79
C ASP A 206 16.22 10.39 -16.99
N VAL A 207 16.44 11.30 -17.95
CA VAL A 207 17.50 11.22 -18.97
C VAL A 207 18.90 11.38 -18.37
N ASP A 208 19.10 12.26 -17.37
CA ASP A 208 20.38 12.39 -16.66
C ASP A 208 20.72 11.09 -15.91
N HIS A 209 19.74 10.44 -15.30
CA HIS A 209 19.90 9.11 -14.70
C HIS A 209 20.27 8.04 -15.74
N ALA A 210 19.62 8.01 -16.90
CA ALA A 210 19.96 7.07 -17.98
C ALA A 210 21.41 7.26 -18.47
N LEU A 211 21.86 8.51 -18.64
CA LEU A 211 23.25 8.84 -18.96
C LEU A 211 24.22 8.40 -17.86
N MET A 212 23.90 8.68 -16.59
CA MET A 212 24.74 8.27 -15.45
C MET A 212 24.90 6.75 -15.40
N THR A 213 23.82 5.99 -15.57
CA THR A 213 23.85 4.52 -15.62
C THR A 213 24.70 4.01 -16.79
N HIS A 214 24.57 4.62 -17.97
CA HIS A 214 25.38 4.27 -19.15
C HIS A 214 26.88 4.50 -18.92
N LEU A 215 27.25 5.67 -18.39
CA LEU A 215 28.63 6.02 -18.00
C LEU A 215 29.21 5.04 -16.96
N GLY A 216 28.35 4.40 -16.17
CA GLY A 216 28.73 3.39 -15.18
C GLY A 216 29.03 2.01 -15.74
N LEU A 217 28.54 1.65 -16.93
CA LEU A 217 28.66 0.29 -17.46
C LEU A 217 30.11 -0.22 -17.56
N PRO A 218 31.11 0.58 -18.02
CA PRO A 218 32.53 0.17 -18.03
C PRO A 218 33.16 0.08 -16.63
N HIS A 219 32.47 0.57 -15.60
CA HIS A 219 32.98 0.73 -14.25
C HIS A 219 32.15 -0.01 -13.20
N ARG A 220 31.17 -0.84 -13.59
CA ARG A 220 30.22 -1.49 -12.67
C ARG A 220 30.89 -2.35 -11.58
N GLU A 221 32.05 -2.94 -11.87
CA GLU A 221 32.85 -3.75 -10.92
C GLU A 221 33.81 -2.90 -10.07
N SER A 222 33.87 -1.58 -10.29
CA SER A 222 34.77 -0.66 -9.58
C SER A 222 34.16 -0.19 -8.26
N THR A 223 34.87 -0.45 -7.16
CA THR A 223 34.51 0.07 -5.83
C THR A 223 34.41 1.61 -5.80
N GLN A 224 35.16 2.31 -6.66
CA GLN A 224 35.08 3.75 -6.83
C GLN A 224 33.76 4.18 -7.47
N TRP A 225 33.27 3.45 -8.47
CA TRP A 225 31.96 3.68 -9.07
C TRP A 225 30.82 3.35 -8.09
N SER A 226 30.93 2.24 -7.35
CA SER A 226 29.97 1.89 -6.29
C SER A 226 29.88 3.01 -5.24
N ARG A 227 31.02 3.60 -4.83
CA ARG A 227 31.05 4.76 -3.91
C ARG A 227 30.54 6.07 -4.52
N LEU A 228 30.57 6.20 -5.85
CA LEU A 228 29.98 7.36 -6.52
C LEU A 228 28.45 7.26 -6.57
N LEU A 229 27.90 6.05 -6.79
CA LEU A 229 26.46 5.79 -6.69
C LEU A 229 25.97 5.85 -5.24
N ALA A 230 26.73 5.23 -4.34
CA ALA A 230 26.47 5.04 -2.92
C ALA A 230 27.56 5.75 -2.07
N PRO A 231 27.45 7.07 -1.87
CA PRO A 231 28.46 7.87 -1.19
C PRO A 231 28.41 7.74 0.33
N GLN A 232 29.47 7.14 0.92
CA GLN A 232 29.55 6.91 2.37
C GLN A 232 30.02 8.14 3.15
N THR A 233 30.89 8.95 2.53
CA THR A 233 31.46 10.14 3.18
C THR A 233 30.81 11.44 2.70
N PRO A 234 30.91 12.55 3.47
CA PRO A 234 30.51 13.87 2.99
C PRO A 234 31.24 14.30 1.71
N ASP A 235 32.47 13.81 1.48
CA ASP A 235 33.21 14.13 0.26
C ASP A 235 32.67 13.38 -0.96
N GLU A 236 32.41 12.08 -0.84
CA GLU A 236 31.75 11.29 -1.90
C GLU A 236 30.38 11.89 -2.25
N ARG A 237 29.62 12.38 -1.26
CA ARG A 237 28.33 13.08 -1.50
C ARG A 237 28.52 14.33 -2.36
N ARG A 238 29.56 15.13 -2.11
CA ARG A 238 29.91 16.30 -2.95
C ARG A 238 30.33 15.88 -4.35
N GLN A 239 31.19 14.86 -4.47
CA GLN A 239 31.67 14.37 -5.77
C GLN A 239 30.51 13.82 -6.63
N ARG A 240 29.59 13.05 -6.04
CA ARG A 240 28.35 12.59 -6.70
C ARG A 240 27.48 13.77 -7.16
N ARG A 241 27.31 14.80 -6.32
CA ARG A 241 26.55 16.01 -6.69
C ARG A 241 27.18 16.74 -7.88
N HIS A 242 28.50 16.90 -7.89
CA HIS A 242 29.21 17.49 -9.01
C HIS A 242 29.07 16.67 -10.29
N PHE A 243 29.19 15.35 -10.20
CA PHE A 243 28.99 14.47 -11.35
C PHE A 243 27.58 14.57 -11.95
N LEU A 244 26.53 14.63 -11.11
CA LEU A 244 25.15 14.87 -11.58
C LEU A 244 24.98 16.23 -12.27
N ASP A 245 25.68 17.27 -11.81
CA ASP A 245 25.69 18.58 -12.47
C ASP A 245 26.41 18.52 -13.83
N ASP A 246 27.53 17.79 -13.92
CA ASP A 246 28.30 17.62 -15.16
C ASP A 246 27.56 16.76 -16.19
N VAL A 247 26.90 15.67 -15.78
CA VAL A 247 26.05 14.82 -16.64
C VAL A 247 24.89 15.61 -17.24
N ARG A 248 24.21 16.42 -16.42
CA ARG A 248 23.16 17.34 -16.88
C ARG A 248 23.68 18.37 -17.87
N SER A 249 24.85 18.96 -17.59
CA SER A 249 25.48 19.92 -18.50
C SER A 249 25.91 19.25 -19.81
N ALA A 250 26.37 17.99 -19.77
CA ALA A 250 26.67 17.19 -20.95
C ALA A 250 25.42 16.98 -21.83
N LYS A 251 24.28 16.57 -21.25
CA LYS A 251 22.98 16.45 -21.96
C LYS A 251 22.56 17.76 -22.63
N GLU A 252 22.61 18.87 -21.89
CA GLU A 252 22.23 20.21 -22.37
C GLU A 252 23.18 20.75 -23.46
N ARG A 253 24.44 20.30 -23.47
CA ARG A 253 25.39 20.57 -24.54
C ARG A 253 25.14 19.70 -25.77
N LEU A 254 24.86 18.41 -25.61
CA LEU A 254 24.57 17.48 -26.71
C LEU A 254 23.32 17.84 -27.52
N SER A 255 22.44 18.69 -26.97
CA SER A 255 21.33 19.31 -27.73
C SER A 255 21.81 20.34 -28.79
N ARG A 256 23.09 20.72 -28.79
CA ARG A 256 23.74 21.68 -29.71
C ARG A 256 25.01 21.10 -30.34
N ASP A 257 25.91 20.58 -29.51
CA ASP A 257 27.15 19.90 -29.87
C ASP A 257 26.86 18.44 -30.26
N ASN A 258 27.65 17.83 -31.17
CA ASN A 258 27.49 16.41 -31.52
C ASN A 258 28.18 15.46 -30.52
N GLN A 259 29.11 15.96 -29.71
CA GLN A 259 29.86 15.21 -28.72
C GLN A 259 30.31 16.11 -27.55
N VAL A 260 30.54 15.50 -26.39
CA VAL A 260 31.04 16.15 -25.18
C VAL A 260 31.95 15.18 -24.41
N SER A 261 32.87 15.72 -23.62
CA SER A 261 33.63 14.94 -22.63
C SER A 261 33.37 15.46 -21.23
N LEU A 262 33.37 14.55 -20.25
CA LEU A 262 33.28 14.85 -18.82
C LEU A 262 34.18 13.90 -18.02
N LEU A 263 34.59 14.33 -16.82
CA LEU A 263 35.37 13.51 -15.89
C LEU A 263 34.42 12.76 -14.95
N ILE A 264 34.60 11.46 -14.80
CA ILE A 264 33.95 10.65 -13.75
C ILE A 264 34.81 10.75 -12.48
N PRO A 265 34.34 11.42 -11.41
CA PRO A 265 35.09 11.54 -10.16
C PRO A 265 35.13 10.20 -9.40
N LEU A 266 36.04 10.07 -8.43
CA LEU A 266 36.50 8.82 -7.79
C LEU A 266 37.14 7.79 -8.74
N VAL A 267 36.62 7.63 -9.96
CA VAL A 267 37.14 6.74 -11.01
C VAL A 267 38.31 7.38 -11.77
N GLU A 268 38.36 8.72 -11.80
CA GLU A 268 39.38 9.55 -12.49
C GLU A 268 39.53 9.19 -13.99
N LYS A 269 38.39 8.97 -14.65
CA LYS A 269 38.33 8.67 -16.10
C LYS A 269 37.56 9.74 -16.85
N GLU A 270 38.15 10.22 -17.94
CA GLU A 270 37.42 10.98 -18.96
C GLU A 270 36.48 10.01 -19.70
N ALA A 271 35.21 10.39 -19.79
CA ALA A 271 34.22 9.73 -20.61
C ALA A 271 33.82 10.65 -21.76
N HIS A 272 33.73 10.08 -22.97
CA HIS A 272 33.21 10.75 -24.14
C HIS A 272 31.76 10.31 -24.34
N LEU A 273 30.87 11.27 -24.60
CA LEU A 273 29.47 11.04 -24.93
C LEU A 273 29.13 11.71 -26.26
N THR A 274 28.41 11.00 -27.11
CA THR A 274 27.90 11.48 -28.39
C THR A 274 26.40 11.80 -28.32
N ARG A 275 25.90 12.58 -29.29
CA ARG A 275 24.46 12.81 -29.44
C ARG A 275 23.74 11.49 -29.71
N ASP A 276 24.31 10.61 -30.52
CA ASP A 276 23.66 9.34 -30.90
C ASP A 276 23.45 8.43 -29.68
N GLU A 277 24.42 8.37 -28.75
CA GLU A 277 24.27 7.67 -27.47
C GLU A 277 23.18 8.29 -26.58
N LEU A 278 23.15 9.63 -26.46
CA LEU A 278 22.07 10.34 -25.78
C LEU A 278 20.70 10.02 -26.41
N GLU A 279 20.60 10.03 -27.74
CA GLU A 279 19.34 9.77 -28.44
C GLU A 279 18.86 8.33 -28.22
N VAL A 280 19.78 7.33 -28.23
CA VAL A 280 19.46 5.94 -27.88
C VAL A 280 18.95 5.81 -26.44
N LEU A 281 19.63 6.46 -25.48
CA LEU A 281 19.28 6.38 -24.05
C LEU A 281 17.98 7.13 -23.70
N ALA A 282 17.74 8.28 -24.35
CA ALA A 282 16.50 9.04 -24.18
C ALA A 282 15.30 8.40 -24.91
N ARG A 283 15.55 7.57 -25.93
CA ARG A 283 14.50 7.05 -26.83
C ARG A 283 13.31 6.41 -26.11
N PRO A 284 13.46 5.52 -25.10
CA PRO A 284 12.32 4.88 -24.45
C PRO A 284 11.41 5.88 -23.71
N LEU A 285 12.02 6.89 -23.09
CA LEU A 285 11.33 7.98 -22.38
C LEU A 285 10.57 8.87 -23.38
N ILE A 286 11.20 9.29 -24.47
CA ILE A 286 10.55 10.14 -25.48
C ILE A 286 9.47 9.36 -26.26
N ASP A 287 9.67 8.08 -26.57
CA ASP A 287 8.61 7.27 -27.19
C ASP A 287 7.37 7.13 -26.28
N LYS A 288 7.54 7.14 -24.94
CA LYS A 288 6.41 7.20 -23.99
C LYS A 288 5.65 8.53 -24.10
N THR A 289 6.33 9.67 -24.11
CA THR A 289 5.68 10.99 -24.25
C THR A 289 4.98 11.17 -25.61
N VAL A 290 5.56 10.63 -26.67
CA VAL A 290 4.98 10.64 -28.02
C VAL A 290 3.71 9.80 -28.10
N ARG A 291 3.68 8.61 -27.50
CA ARG A 291 2.46 7.77 -27.42
C ARG A 291 1.34 8.47 -26.65
N LEU A 292 1.65 9.09 -25.50
CA LEU A 292 0.69 9.88 -24.73
C LEU A 292 0.15 11.06 -25.56
N THR A 293 1.02 11.76 -26.29
CA THR A 293 0.62 12.86 -27.19
C THR A 293 -0.36 12.40 -28.26
N GLN A 294 -0.07 11.29 -28.95
CA GLN A 294 -0.97 10.73 -29.95
C GLN A 294 -2.31 10.26 -29.34
N ALA A 295 -2.27 9.69 -28.12
CA ALA A 295 -3.46 9.24 -27.42
C ALA A 295 -4.36 10.42 -27.01
N LEU A 296 -3.78 11.49 -26.45
CA LEU A 296 -4.51 12.67 -26.03
C LEU A 296 -5.12 13.42 -27.22
N ILE A 297 -4.40 13.54 -28.33
CA ILE A 297 -4.92 14.12 -29.57
C ILE A 297 -6.19 13.38 -30.00
N ARG A 298 -6.15 12.04 -30.08
CA ARG A 298 -7.34 11.22 -30.41
C ARG A 298 -8.46 11.36 -29.38
N ALA A 299 -8.14 11.36 -28.09
CA ALA A 299 -9.12 11.44 -27.01
C ALA A 299 -9.81 12.81 -26.92
N SER A 300 -9.15 13.89 -27.38
CA SER A 300 -9.71 15.24 -27.36
C SER A 300 -10.90 15.46 -28.30
N GLY A 301 -11.12 14.54 -29.25
CA GLY A 301 -12.17 14.66 -30.27
C GLY A 301 -11.95 15.78 -31.30
N ALA A 302 -10.80 16.47 -31.27
CA ALA A 302 -10.41 17.40 -32.32
C ALA A 302 -10.03 16.64 -33.59
N ASP A 303 -10.62 16.99 -34.72
CA ASP A 303 -10.16 16.49 -36.02
C ASP A 303 -8.72 16.96 -36.27
N SER A 304 -7.89 16.11 -36.87
CA SER A 304 -6.47 16.42 -37.12
C SER A 304 -6.25 17.70 -37.95
N CYS A 305 -7.28 18.13 -38.69
CA CYS A 305 -7.32 19.34 -39.49
C CYS A 305 -7.53 20.63 -38.67
N ASP A 306 -8.07 20.54 -37.44
CA ASP A 306 -8.38 21.68 -36.57
C ASP A 306 -7.23 22.03 -35.61
N ILE A 307 -6.17 21.21 -35.58
CA ILE A 307 -4.97 21.45 -34.76
C ILE A 307 -4.06 22.45 -35.49
N ALA A 308 -4.12 23.70 -35.07
CA ALA A 308 -3.34 24.80 -35.64
C ALA A 308 -1.83 24.69 -35.39
N GLY A 309 -1.39 23.88 -34.41
CA GLY A 309 0.02 23.60 -34.17
C GLY A 309 0.31 22.78 -32.91
N LEU A 310 1.56 22.33 -32.82
CA LEU A 310 2.12 21.63 -31.66
C LEU A 310 3.32 22.45 -31.14
N PHE A 311 3.30 22.82 -29.86
CA PHE A 311 4.30 23.69 -29.24
C PHE A 311 5.12 22.94 -28.21
N LEU A 312 6.44 23.13 -28.30
CA LEU A 312 7.40 22.55 -27.36
C LEU A 312 7.67 23.56 -26.24
N VAL A 313 7.34 23.15 -25.03
CA VAL A 313 7.52 23.86 -23.75
C VAL A 313 8.44 23.02 -22.86
N GLY A 314 9.05 23.64 -21.85
CA GLY A 314 10.00 22.99 -20.95
C GLY A 314 11.40 22.80 -21.58
N GLY A 315 12.43 22.94 -20.74
CA GLY A 315 13.82 23.00 -21.20
C GLY A 315 14.34 21.71 -21.88
N ALA A 316 13.82 20.53 -21.50
CA ALA A 316 14.24 19.26 -22.06
C ALA A 316 13.61 18.96 -23.43
N SER A 317 12.53 19.67 -23.82
CA SER A 317 11.98 19.61 -25.18
C SER A 317 12.96 20.09 -26.28
N ARG A 318 14.04 20.80 -25.91
CA ARG A 318 15.10 21.23 -26.85
C ARG A 318 15.93 20.08 -27.46
N MET A 319 15.84 18.86 -26.92
CA MET A 319 16.53 17.70 -27.50
C MET A 319 16.01 17.44 -28.94
N PRO A 320 16.86 17.44 -29.99
CA PRO A 320 16.41 17.32 -31.38
C PRO A 320 15.56 16.08 -31.69
N LEU A 321 15.79 14.98 -30.96
CA LEU A 321 14.99 13.77 -30.99
C LEU A 321 13.50 14.01 -30.71
N VAL A 322 13.16 14.90 -29.78
CA VAL A 322 11.77 15.19 -29.36
C VAL A 322 10.95 15.72 -30.54
N GLY A 323 11.43 16.80 -31.17
CA GLY A 323 10.77 17.36 -32.36
C GLY A 323 10.73 16.36 -33.52
N THR A 324 11.79 15.59 -33.71
CA THR A 324 11.88 14.57 -34.77
C THR A 324 10.84 13.47 -34.63
N LEU A 325 10.68 12.92 -33.41
CA LEU A 325 9.73 11.83 -33.15
C LEU A 325 8.28 12.33 -33.14
N LEU A 326 8.01 13.50 -32.55
CA LEU A 326 6.68 14.10 -32.57
C LEU A 326 6.21 14.40 -33.99
N HIS A 327 7.08 14.94 -34.86
CA HIS A 327 6.74 15.18 -36.25
C HIS A 327 6.42 13.87 -37.00
N ARG A 328 7.27 12.84 -36.86
CA ARG A 328 7.04 11.52 -37.47
C ARG A 328 5.75 10.84 -36.99
N ALA A 329 5.40 11.03 -35.71
CA ALA A 329 4.26 10.36 -35.08
C ALA A 329 2.93 11.07 -35.29
N THR A 330 2.93 12.41 -35.41
CA THR A 330 1.69 13.21 -35.52
C THR A 330 1.46 13.80 -36.91
N GLY A 331 2.49 13.91 -37.75
CA GLY A 331 2.46 14.65 -39.01
C GLY A 331 2.48 16.19 -38.84
N ILE A 332 2.22 16.69 -37.63
CA ILE A 332 2.22 18.12 -37.30
C ILE A 332 3.68 18.56 -37.11
N ALA A 333 4.06 19.73 -37.62
CA ALA A 333 5.40 20.28 -37.41
C ALA A 333 5.51 20.90 -36.00
N PRO A 334 6.38 20.40 -35.10
CA PRO A 334 6.56 20.99 -33.78
C PRO A 334 7.23 22.35 -33.88
N THR A 335 6.63 23.36 -33.26
CA THR A 335 7.23 24.68 -33.13
C THR A 335 8.13 24.70 -31.90
N VAL A 336 9.45 24.78 -32.15
CA VAL A 336 10.47 25.02 -31.12
C VAL A 336 10.46 26.49 -30.75
N ILE A 337 10.36 26.80 -29.46
CA ILE A 337 10.52 28.16 -28.94
C ILE A 337 11.97 28.33 -28.44
N GLU A 338 12.56 29.51 -28.60
CA GLU A 338 13.96 29.78 -28.23
C GLU A 338 14.20 29.64 -26.70
N GLN A 339 13.27 30.20 -25.92
CA GLN A 339 13.25 30.15 -24.45
C GLN A 339 11.94 29.53 -23.95
N PRO A 340 11.72 28.21 -24.15
CA PRO A 340 10.48 27.52 -23.80
C PRO A 340 10.17 27.58 -22.30
N GLU A 341 11.17 27.77 -21.43
CA GLU A 341 10.98 27.94 -19.99
C GLU A 341 10.32 29.27 -19.61
N THR A 342 10.33 30.28 -20.48
CA THR A 342 9.77 31.61 -20.18
C THR A 342 8.34 31.79 -20.67
N VAL A 343 7.92 30.95 -21.62
CA VAL A 343 6.65 31.02 -22.38
C VAL A 343 5.44 31.10 -21.45
N VAL A 344 5.41 30.22 -20.44
CA VAL A 344 4.34 30.11 -19.45
C VAL A 344 4.22 31.40 -18.64
N ALA A 345 5.33 31.90 -18.07
CA ALA A 345 5.32 33.14 -17.30
C ALA A 345 4.90 34.35 -18.14
N TYR A 346 5.40 34.48 -19.38
CA TYR A 346 4.97 35.57 -20.28
C TYR A 346 3.48 35.46 -20.66
N GLY A 347 2.99 34.28 -20.99
CA GLY A 347 1.58 34.08 -21.40
C GLY A 347 0.57 34.18 -20.25
N ALA A 348 1.01 34.04 -19.01
CA ALA A 348 0.19 34.23 -17.82
C ALA A 348 0.05 35.71 -17.40
N ILE A 349 0.79 36.64 -18.03
CA ILE A 349 0.73 38.05 -17.66
C ILE A 349 -0.67 38.64 -17.97
N PRO A 350 -1.34 39.34 -17.04
CA PRO A 350 -2.64 39.92 -17.32
C PRO A 350 -2.60 40.89 -18.51
N VAL A 351 -3.58 40.77 -19.41
CA VAL A 351 -3.82 41.69 -20.52
C VAL A 351 -5.05 42.54 -20.18
N ASP A 352 -4.89 43.86 -20.15
CA ASP A 352 -6.01 44.79 -20.01
C ASP A 352 -6.86 44.79 -21.30
N HIS A 353 -7.79 43.83 -21.41
CA HIS A 353 -8.95 44.01 -22.27
C HIS A 353 -9.91 44.99 -21.60
N ALA A 354 -10.14 46.13 -22.25
CA ALA A 354 -10.88 47.24 -21.68
C ALA A 354 -12.31 46.83 -21.24
N ALA A 355 -12.55 46.90 -19.93
CA ALA A 355 -13.84 47.04 -19.25
C ALA A 355 -15.10 46.48 -19.96
N THR A 356 -15.25 45.17 -20.02
CA THR A 356 -16.57 44.52 -20.15
C THR A 356 -17.10 44.12 -18.78
N HIS A 357 -18.03 44.91 -18.24
CA HIS A 357 -18.65 44.65 -16.95
C HIS A 357 -19.52 43.37 -16.96
N HIS A 358 -18.96 42.24 -16.52
CA HIS A 358 -19.77 41.13 -16.02
C HIS A 358 -19.80 41.15 -14.49
N ARG A 359 -20.94 41.57 -13.94
CA ARG A 359 -21.23 41.51 -12.50
C ARG A 359 -21.28 40.06 -12.05
N THR A 360 -20.37 39.65 -11.18
CA THR A 360 -20.50 38.42 -10.39
C THR A 360 -21.79 38.47 -9.56
N PRO A 361 -22.58 37.38 -9.49
CA PRO A 361 -23.68 37.26 -8.55
C PRO A 361 -23.17 37.37 -7.10
N ARG A 362 -23.92 38.08 -6.24
CA ARG A 362 -23.57 38.23 -4.82
C ARG A 362 -23.58 36.86 -4.11
N PRO A 363 -22.57 36.54 -3.27
CA PRO A 363 -22.67 35.41 -2.35
C PRO A 363 -23.80 35.63 -1.35
N GLN A 364 -24.57 34.59 -1.04
CA GLN A 364 -25.53 34.63 0.08
C GLN A 364 -24.79 34.47 1.42
N PRO A 365 -25.31 35.02 2.54
CA PRO A 365 -24.64 34.97 3.83
C PRO A 365 -24.71 33.56 4.44
N ARG A 366 -23.58 33.05 4.96
CA ARG A 366 -23.54 31.82 5.75
C ARG A 366 -24.13 32.06 7.16
N PRO A 367 -24.83 31.07 7.76
CA PRO A 367 -25.22 31.13 9.18
C PRO A 367 -23.99 31.12 10.11
N ARG A 368 -24.13 31.71 11.31
CA ARG A 368 -23.08 31.74 12.34
C ARG A 368 -22.88 30.36 13.00
N PRO A 369 -21.65 30.02 13.44
CA PRO A 369 -21.40 28.83 14.24
C PRO A 369 -21.95 28.98 15.67
N VAL A 370 -22.33 27.84 16.26
CA VAL A 370 -22.71 27.67 17.67
C VAL A 370 -21.50 27.04 18.40
N PRO A 371 -21.22 27.35 19.69
CA PRO A 371 -19.99 26.92 20.33
C PRO A 371 -19.94 25.39 20.55
N SER A 372 -18.82 24.77 20.21
CA SER A 372 -18.52 23.37 20.51
C SER A 372 -18.10 23.20 21.97
N GLY A 373 -18.86 22.40 22.73
CA GLY A 373 -18.44 21.90 24.03
C GLY A 373 -17.45 20.75 23.86
N THR A 374 -16.33 20.80 24.60
CA THR A 374 -15.34 19.72 24.67
C THR A 374 -15.88 18.49 25.40
N SER A 375 -15.75 17.30 24.81
CA SER A 375 -15.91 16.02 25.50
C SER A 375 -14.89 15.00 24.97
N THR A 376 -13.99 14.58 25.84
CA THR A 376 -12.94 13.59 25.57
C THR A 376 -13.46 12.19 25.88
N GLN A 377 -13.51 11.27 24.90
CA GLN A 377 -13.72 9.84 25.15
C GLN A 377 -12.85 8.97 24.23
N ALA A 378 -12.41 7.83 24.76
CA ALA A 378 -11.39 6.97 24.17
C ALA A 378 -11.96 5.90 23.21
N VAL A 379 -11.10 5.42 22.31
CA VAL A 379 -11.43 4.40 21.28
C VAL A 379 -11.26 2.98 21.86
N PRO A 380 -12.27 2.10 21.78
CA PRO A 380 -12.11 0.66 22.04
C PRO A 380 -11.73 -0.12 20.76
N ARG A 381 -10.87 -1.14 20.91
CA ARG A 381 -10.49 -2.09 19.83
C ARG A 381 -11.65 -3.03 19.44
N PRO A 382 -11.85 -3.34 18.15
CA PRO A 382 -12.79 -4.38 17.71
C PRO A 382 -12.17 -5.79 17.77
N VAL A 383 -13.00 -6.79 18.07
CA VAL A 383 -12.67 -8.23 18.08
C VAL A 383 -13.34 -8.92 16.88
N ARG A 384 -12.61 -9.80 16.17
CA ARG A 384 -13.15 -10.57 15.02
C ARG A 384 -13.88 -11.84 15.49
N ALA A 385 -15.11 -12.06 15.03
CA ALA A 385 -15.86 -13.31 15.21
C ALA A 385 -15.96 -14.10 13.88
N ARG A 386 -15.91 -15.44 13.95
CA ARG A 386 -15.92 -16.34 12.77
C ARG A 386 -17.31 -16.86 12.40
N VAL A 387 -17.47 -17.17 11.11
CA VAL A 387 -18.67 -17.69 10.42
C VAL A 387 -18.27 -18.94 9.61
N ALA A 388 -19.06 -20.03 9.65
CA ALA A 388 -18.71 -21.32 8.99
C ALA A 388 -19.93 -22.05 8.36
N LEU A 389 -19.80 -22.56 7.10
CA LEU A 389 -20.88 -23.21 6.30
C LEU A 389 -20.41 -24.38 5.35
N PRO A 390 -21.00 -24.70 4.16
CA PRO A 390 -21.64 -26.01 3.93
C PRO A 390 -20.95 -27.05 3.02
N VAL A 391 -20.78 -28.27 3.56
CA VAL A 391 -20.92 -29.67 3.03
C VAL A 391 -20.86 -29.99 1.53
N GLN A 392 -21.30 -29.14 0.60
CA GLN A 392 -21.43 -29.49 -0.82
C GLN A 392 -20.08 -29.74 -1.52
N SER A 393 -18.98 -29.32 -0.92
CA SER A 393 -17.62 -29.40 -1.46
C SER A 393 -16.86 -30.66 -1.09
N ALA A 394 -17.35 -31.48 -0.15
CA ALA A 394 -16.69 -32.73 0.24
C ALA A 394 -16.57 -33.74 -0.92
N ARG A 395 -17.37 -33.61 -1.99
CA ARG A 395 -17.24 -34.39 -3.24
C ARG A 395 -16.27 -33.81 -4.27
N ILE A 396 -15.96 -32.52 -4.18
CA ILE A 396 -15.01 -31.83 -5.08
C ILE A 396 -13.60 -31.96 -4.51
N VAL A 397 -13.44 -31.78 -3.19
CA VAL A 397 -12.19 -32.06 -2.46
C VAL A 397 -11.72 -33.49 -2.68
N ASP A 398 -12.63 -34.47 -2.70
CA ASP A 398 -12.32 -35.90 -2.84
C ASP A 398 -11.98 -36.35 -4.28
N SER A 399 -12.17 -35.48 -5.29
CA SER A 399 -11.64 -35.67 -6.66
C SER A 399 -10.34 -34.88 -6.86
N VAL A 400 -10.25 -33.64 -6.41
CA VAL A 400 -9.02 -32.82 -6.50
C VAL A 400 -7.86 -33.46 -5.72
N LEU A 401 -8.11 -33.95 -4.50
CA LEU A 401 -7.12 -34.73 -3.74
C LEU A 401 -6.74 -36.06 -4.40
N ARG A 402 -7.54 -36.58 -5.33
CA ARG A 402 -7.25 -37.83 -6.04
C ARG A 402 -6.40 -37.64 -7.28
N ASP A 403 -6.54 -36.49 -7.95
CA ASP A 403 -5.82 -36.17 -9.18
C ASP A 403 -4.46 -35.49 -8.90
N GLU A 404 -4.32 -34.69 -7.83
CA GLU A 404 -3.04 -34.01 -7.51
C GLU A 404 -2.08 -34.81 -6.63
N LEU A 405 -2.55 -35.77 -5.82
CA LEU A 405 -1.71 -36.61 -4.95
C LEU A 405 -1.32 -37.96 -5.60
N ALA A 406 -1.51 -38.09 -6.91
CA ALA A 406 -1.28 -39.33 -7.67
C ALA A 406 0.19 -39.57 -8.08
N LEU A 407 1.15 -38.89 -7.45
CA LEU A 407 2.58 -39.04 -7.72
C LEU A 407 3.35 -39.42 -6.44
N GLU A 408 4.09 -40.52 -6.57
CA GLU A 408 5.02 -41.16 -5.61
C GLU A 408 4.39 -41.99 -4.46
N GLU A 409 4.69 -43.29 -4.48
CA GLU A 409 3.92 -44.37 -3.84
C GLU A 409 4.23 -44.66 -2.35
N GLU A 410 5.14 -43.92 -1.72
CA GLU A 410 5.78 -44.37 -0.45
C GLU A 410 5.16 -43.85 0.86
N ARG A 411 4.11 -42.98 0.85
CA ARG A 411 3.52 -42.41 2.09
C ARG A 411 2.00 -42.24 2.11
N GLY A 412 1.24 -43.28 1.75
CA GLY A 412 -0.24 -43.25 1.67
C GLY A 412 -0.98 -42.79 2.94
N TYR A 413 -0.50 -43.11 4.15
CA TYR A 413 -1.27 -42.88 5.39
C TYR A 413 -1.31 -41.44 5.90
N LEU A 414 -0.33 -40.59 5.56
CA LEU A 414 -0.44 -39.16 5.87
C LEU A 414 -1.55 -38.52 5.04
N THR A 415 -1.80 -39.08 3.84
CA THR A 415 -2.85 -38.67 2.91
C THR A 415 -4.23 -38.99 3.46
N ASP A 416 -4.42 -40.13 4.15
CA ASP A 416 -5.70 -40.47 4.80
C ASP A 416 -5.98 -39.58 6.01
N ALA A 417 -4.98 -39.30 6.86
CA ALA A 417 -5.12 -38.37 7.98
C ALA A 417 -5.41 -36.93 7.51
N MET A 418 -4.69 -36.46 6.50
CA MET A 418 -4.99 -35.19 5.82
C MET A 418 -6.37 -35.22 5.17
N SER A 419 -6.78 -36.32 4.54
CA SER A 419 -8.11 -36.46 3.93
C SER A 419 -9.21 -36.41 4.99
N ALA A 420 -9.05 -37.07 6.14
CA ALA A 420 -10.00 -37.03 7.26
C ALA A 420 -10.10 -35.61 7.85
N ALA A 421 -8.97 -34.98 8.17
CA ALA A 421 -8.94 -33.62 8.73
C ALA A 421 -9.41 -32.56 7.72
N MET A 422 -9.11 -32.70 6.42
CA MET A 422 -9.67 -31.87 5.35
C MET A 422 -11.14 -32.18 5.06
N LYS A 423 -11.62 -33.41 5.29
CA LYS A 423 -13.07 -33.74 5.26
C LYS A 423 -13.80 -33.15 6.46
N LEU A 424 -13.12 -32.90 7.58
CA LEU A 424 -13.64 -32.15 8.72
C LEU A 424 -13.58 -30.63 8.44
N LEU A 425 -12.48 -30.08 7.92
CA LEU A 425 -12.43 -28.65 7.53
C LEU A 425 -13.35 -28.31 6.35
N ALA A 426 -13.54 -29.20 5.38
CA ALA A 426 -14.53 -29.01 4.32
C ALA A 426 -15.98 -29.16 4.83
N ARG A 427 -16.18 -29.58 6.09
CA ARG A 427 -17.45 -29.41 6.83
C ARG A 427 -17.51 -28.09 7.62
N SER A 428 -16.50 -27.22 7.64
CA SER A 428 -16.58 -25.90 8.29
C SER A 428 -16.30 -24.71 7.35
N ASP A 429 -15.25 -24.76 6.53
CA ASP A 429 -14.96 -23.83 5.42
C ASP A 429 -14.69 -24.58 4.11
N PRO A 430 -15.74 -24.90 3.32
CA PRO A 430 -15.61 -25.76 2.14
C PRO A 430 -14.99 -25.09 0.90
N LYS A 431 -14.99 -23.76 0.82
CA LYS A 431 -14.40 -23.02 -0.32
C LYS A 431 -12.97 -22.64 -0.02
N GLY A 432 -12.71 -22.09 1.17
CA GLY A 432 -11.34 -21.81 1.60
C GLY A 432 -10.52 -23.07 1.79
N ALA A 433 -11.12 -24.25 2.06
CA ALA A 433 -10.40 -25.53 2.02
C ALA A 433 -9.86 -25.88 0.62
N VAL A 434 -10.64 -25.65 -0.44
CA VAL A 434 -10.19 -25.93 -1.83
C VAL A 434 -9.13 -24.93 -2.27
N GLU A 435 -9.32 -23.65 -1.95
CA GLU A 435 -8.37 -22.59 -2.30
C GLU A 435 -7.02 -22.78 -1.58
N ARG A 436 -7.05 -23.08 -0.28
CA ARG A 436 -5.83 -23.34 0.53
C ARG A 436 -5.07 -24.59 0.08
N VAL A 437 -5.75 -25.64 -0.38
CA VAL A 437 -5.08 -26.84 -0.95
C VAL A 437 -4.28 -26.50 -2.21
N ARG A 438 -4.74 -25.53 -3.01
CA ARG A 438 -4.09 -25.10 -4.25
C ARG A 438 -2.98 -24.06 -4.07
N THR A 439 -2.95 -23.38 -2.93
CA THR A 439 -2.10 -22.18 -2.71
C THR A 439 -1.09 -22.33 -1.59
N LEU A 440 -1.35 -23.17 -0.58
CA LEU A 440 -0.46 -23.38 0.56
C LEU A 440 0.34 -24.66 0.41
N ASN A 441 1.57 -24.68 0.92
CA ASN A 441 2.35 -25.90 0.96
C ASN A 441 1.81 -26.87 2.05
N ARG A 442 2.30 -28.11 2.01
CA ARG A 442 1.80 -29.21 2.86
C ARG A 442 1.92 -28.92 4.37
N GLU A 443 2.95 -28.19 4.81
CA GLU A 443 3.13 -27.90 6.24
C GLU A 443 2.23 -26.77 6.74
N GLU A 444 2.08 -25.71 5.92
CA GLU A 444 1.16 -24.59 6.15
C GLU A 444 -0.29 -25.06 6.23
N LEU A 445 -0.69 -25.97 5.34
CA LEU A 445 -2.03 -26.57 5.30
C LEU A 445 -2.34 -27.30 6.61
N ILE A 446 -1.38 -28.10 7.12
CA ILE A 446 -1.54 -28.84 8.39
C ILE A 446 -1.66 -27.87 9.57
N ASN A 447 -0.86 -26.80 9.62
CA ASN A 447 -0.94 -25.81 10.70
C ASN A 447 -2.30 -25.09 10.70
N HIS A 448 -2.80 -24.71 9.52
CA HIS A 448 -4.14 -24.10 9.37
C HIS A 448 -5.29 -25.02 9.80
N VAL A 449 -5.18 -26.32 9.50
CA VAL A 449 -6.18 -27.35 9.88
C VAL A 449 -6.35 -27.43 11.39
N PHE A 450 -5.25 -27.59 12.15
CA PHE A 450 -5.34 -27.71 13.61
C PHE A 450 -5.80 -26.39 14.26
N VAL A 451 -5.35 -25.23 13.77
CA VAL A 451 -5.80 -23.90 14.25
C VAL A 451 -7.29 -23.64 13.96
N ALA A 452 -7.88 -24.29 12.95
CA ALA A 452 -9.33 -24.20 12.69
C ALA A 452 -10.18 -25.13 13.56
N LEU A 453 -9.62 -26.25 14.05
CA LEU A 453 -10.27 -27.19 14.97
C LEU A 453 -10.10 -26.80 16.45
N ALA A 454 -9.31 -25.75 16.73
CA ALA A 454 -8.94 -25.27 18.07
C ALA A 454 -10.13 -24.95 19.01
N ASP A 455 -11.29 -24.65 18.45
CA ASP A 455 -12.53 -24.25 19.16
C ASP A 455 -13.51 -25.44 19.34
N ASP A 456 -13.20 -26.64 18.81
CA ASP A 456 -14.06 -27.83 18.82
C ASP A 456 -13.26 -29.07 19.26
N ALA A 457 -13.25 -29.33 20.56
CA ALA A 457 -12.47 -30.42 21.16
C ALA A 457 -12.98 -31.83 20.79
N GLU A 458 -14.26 -31.97 20.45
CA GLU A 458 -14.86 -33.25 20.03
C GLU A 458 -14.41 -33.56 18.60
N ALA A 459 -14.51 -32.59 17.68
CA ALA A 459 -13.98 -32.74 16.31
C ALA A 459 -12.45 -32.87 16.25
N MET A 460 -11.72 -32.28 17.20
CA MET A 460 -10.28 -32.48 17.34
C MET A 460 -9.96 -33.94 17.73
N THR A 461 -10.70 -34.50 18.68
CA THR A 461 -10.51 -35.89 19.14
C THR A 461 -10.85 -36.88 18.03
N ASP A 462 -11.99 -36.70 17.34
CA ASP A 462 -12.37 -37.48 16.15
C ASP A 462 -11.30 -37.45 15.04
N ALA A 463 -10.65 -36.29 14.83
CA ALA A 463 -9.58 -36.15 13.84
C ALA A 463 -8.29 -36.89 14.22
N LEU A 464 -8.02 -37.03 15.52
CA LEU A 464 -6.86 -37.75 16.07
C LEU A 464 -7.10 -39.26 16.09
N ASP A 465 -8.30 -39.70 16.46
CA ASP A 465 -8.71 -41.10 16.48
C ASP A 465 -8.91 -41.71 15.08
N ALA A 466 -9.10 -40.88 14.06
CA ALA A 466 -9.02 -41.30 12.66
C ALA A 466 -7.62 -41.78 12.23
N ILE A 467 -6.57 -41.54 13.03
CA ILE A 467 -5.21 -42.00 12.78
C ILE A 467 -4.93 -43.25 13.65
N PRO A 468 -4.49 -44.40 13.09
CA PRO A 468 -4.19 -45.59 13.86
C PRO A 468 -3.21 -45.33 15.01
N GLY A 469 -3.47 -45.94 16.18
CA GLY A 469 -2.75 -45.67 17.44
C GLY A 469 -1.25 -45.95 17.40
N ASP A 470 -0.81 -46.87 16.55
CA ASP A 470 0.55 -47.32 16.36
C ASP A 470 1.32 -46.55 15.27
N HIS A 471 0.66 -45.64 14.54
CA HIS A 471 1.20 -45.00 13.35
C HIS A 471 1.99 -43.70 13.67
N PRO A 472 3.23 -43.52 13.17
CA PRO A 472 4.11 -42.40 13.53
C PRO A 472 3.59 -41.00 13.13
N ALA A 473 2.55 -40.93 12.30
CA ALA A 473 1.84 -39.68 12.02
C ALA A 473 0.95 -39.20 13.20
N ARG A 474 0.39 -40.11 14.00
CA ARG A 474 -0.51 -39.77 15.12
C ARG A 474 0.21 -38.90 16.14
N ALA A 475 1.46 -39.22 16.46
CA ALA A 475 2.32 -38.38 17.29
C ALA A 475 2.48 -36.95 16.75
N GLY A 476 2.69 -36.77 15.45
CA GLY A 476 2.81 -35.44 14.83
C GLY A 476 1.50 -34.63 14.87
N ALA A 477 0.36 -35.32 14.79
CA ALA A 477 -0.97 -34.72 14.90
C ALA A 477 -1.32 -34.33 16.35
N LEU A 478 -1.13 -35.26 17.30
CA LEU A 478 -1.30 -35.04 18.75
C LEU A 478 -0.47 -33.84 19.21
N PHE A 479 0.80 -33.80 18.79
CA PHE A 479 1.72 -32.70 19.09
C PHE A 479 1.19 -31.34 18.61
N LYS A 480 0.72 -31.23 17.35
CA LYS A 480 0.19 -29.97 16.80
C LYS A 480 -1.16 -29.58 17.42
N ALA A 481 -2.03 -30.54 17.73
CA ALA A 481 -3.29 -30.29 18.44
C ALA A 481 -3.04 -29.72 19.85
N ALA A 482 -2.09 -30.31 20.58
CA ALA A 482 -1.73 -29.86 21.93
C ALA A 482 -1.13 -28.45 21.95
N LEU A 483 -0.26 -28.09 20.99
CA LEU A 483 0.22 -26.69 20.83
C LEU A 483 -0.92 -25.68 20.68
N VAL A 484 -1.94 -26.03 19.91
CA VAL A 484 -3.06 -25.15 19.58
C VAL A 484 -4.04 -25.01 20.77
N ILE A 485 -4.17 -26.06 21.60
CA ILE A 485 -5.06 -26.08 22.77
C ILE A 485 -4.37 -25.50 24.02
N ALA A 486 -3.03 -25.54 24.12
CA ALA A 486 -2.27 -25.13 25.30
C ALA A 486 -2.61 -23.73 25.87
N PRO A 487 -2.86 -22.67 25.05
CA PRO A 487 -3.25 -21.35 25.58
C PRO A 487 -4.66 -21.30 26.21
N ARG A 488 -5.45 -22.36 26.09
CA ARG A 488 -6.89 -22.41 26.42
C ARG A 488 -7.23 -23.48 27.45
N SER A 489 -6.59 -24.64 27.38
CA SER A 489 -6.72 -25.72 28.37
C SER A 489 -5.36 -26.43 28.58
N PRO A 490 -4.54 -25.95 29.54
CA PRO A 490 -3.22 -26.52 29.80
C PRO A 490 -3.25 -28.00 30.20
N GLU A 491 -4.23 -28.42 31.00
CA GLU A 491 -4.40 -29.83 31.41
C GLU A 491 -4.73 -30.74 30.22
N THR A 492 -5.61 -30.29 29.31
CA THR A 492 -5.93 -31.06 28.10
C THR A 492 -4.73 -31.16 27.16
N ALA A 493 -3.96 -30.08 27.00
CA ALA A 493 -2.74 -30.10 26.21
C ALA A 493 -1.69 -31.05 26.82
N ALA A 494 -1.52 -31.06 28.15
CA ALA A 494 -0.63 -31.99 28.84
C ALA A 494 -1.00 -33.47 28.56
N ASN A 495 -2.28 -33.84 28.67
CA ASN A 495 -2.73 -35.19 28.36
C ASN A 495 -2.47 -35.60 26.89
N LEU A 496 -2.67 -34.69 25.94
CA LEU A 496 -2.37 -34.93 24.52
C LEU A 496 -0.86 -35.05 24.25
N PHE A 497 0.00 -34.38 25.04
CA PHE A 497 1.44 -34.57 25.00
C PHE A 497 1.87 -35.91 25.63
N GLU A 498 1.23 -36.39 26.70
CA GLU A 498 1.46 -37.74 27.25
C GLU A 498 1.06 -38.83 26.25
N GLU A 499 -0.08 -38.70 25.55
CA GLU A 499 -0.46 -39.64 24.50
C GLU A 499 0.54 -39.60 23.32
N CYS A 500 1.00 -38.41 22.92
CA CYS A 500 2.03 -38.25 21.90
C CYS A 500 3.33 -38.99 22.26
N ASP A 501 3.78 -38.86 23.51
CA ASP A 501 4.97 -39.53 24.04
C ASP A 501 4.80 -41.06 24.06
N HIS A 502 3.65 -41.56 24.49
CA HIS A 502 3.34 -42.99 24.48
C HIS A 502 3.34 -43.57 23.05
N VAL A 503 2.73 -42.87 22.09
CA VAL A 503 2.72 -43.30 20.68
C VAL A 503 4.16 -43.38 20.15
N LEU A 504 4.98 -42.34 20.37
CA LEU A 504 6.39 -42.30 19.94
C LEU A 504 7.24 -43.42 20.53
N HIS A 505 7.00 -43.81 21.78
CA HIS A 505 7.70 -44.93 22.42
C HIS A 505 7.22 -46.31 21.96
N SER A 506 6.02 -46.42 21.37
CA SER A 506 5.43 -47.68 20.91
C SER A 506 5.62 -47.98 19.41
N THR A 507 6.00 -46.99 18.60
CA THR A 507 6.22 -47.16 17.16
C THR A 507 7.62 -47.75 16.86
N PRO A 508 7.77 -48.83 16.04
CA PRO A 508 9.04 -49.56 15.94
C PRO A 508 10.22 -48.87 15.23
N ASP A 509 10.00 -47.85 14.39
CA ASP A 509 11.09 -47.12 13.71
C ASP A 509 10.67 -45.70 13.31
N PRO A 510 10.76 -44.71 14.22
CA PRO A 510 10.70 -43.31 13.85
C PRO A 510 12.12 -42.81 13.53
N THR A 511 12.30 -42.16 12.37
CA THR A 511 13.56 -41.51 12.01
C THR A 511 14.03 -40.61 13.15
N ARG A 512 15.23 -40.91 13.68
CA ARG A 512 15.67 -40.51 15.03
C ARG A 512 15.52 -39.01 15.30
N GLU A 513 15.83 -38.17 14.31
CA GLU A 513 15.62 -36.72 14.31
C GLU A 513 14.15 -36.30 14.50
N THR A 514 13.23 -36.87 13.72
CA THR A 514 11.81 -36.49 13.72
C THR A 514 11.10 -36.88 15.01
N ALA A 515 11.56 -37.95 15.68
CA ALA A 515 11.14 -38.28 17.04
C ALA A 515 11.66 -37.26 18.05
N ILE A 516 12.97 -36.96 18.02
CA ILE A 516 13.63 -36.02 18.92
C ILE A 516 13.00 -34.62 18.84
N ASP A 517 12.71 -34.12 17.63
CA ASP A 517 12.12 -32.79 17.44
C ASP A 517 10.67 -32.67 17.97
N ARG A 518 9.91 -33.77 17.95
CA ARG A 518 8.54 -33.81 18.49
C ARG A 518 8.54 -34.02 20.01
N LEU A 519 9.42 -34.89 20.53
CA LEU A 519 9.66 -35.05 21.97
C LEU A 519 10.17 -33.75 22.60
N ARG A 520 11.11 -33.05 21.94
CA ARG A 520 11.62 -31.73 22.35
C ARG A 520 10.47 -30.78 22.63
N ASN A 521 9.59 -30.61 21.64
CA ASN A 521 8.53 -29.63 21.75
C ASN A 521 7.37 -30.08 22.67
N ALA A 522 7.12 -31.38 22.84
CA ALA A 522 6.13 -31.88 23.81
C ALA A 522 6.59 -31.65 25.27
N ALA A 523 7.86 -31.94 25.55
CA ALA A 523 8.48 -31.70 26.84
C ALA A 523 8.53 -30.20 27.22
N VAL A 524 8.71 -29.31 26.24
CA VAL A 524 8.66 -27.84 26.39
C VAL A 524 7.35 -27.37 27.05
N TRP A 525 6.21 -27.89 26.60
CA TRP A 525 4.90 -27.46 27.09
C TRP A 525 4.45 -28.23 28.33
N SER A 526 4.81 -29.51 28.47
CA SER A 526 4.63 -30.27 29.71
C SER A 526 5.37 -29.62 30.90
N ALA A 527 6.63 -29.18 30.69
CA ALA A 527 7.39 -28.47 31.71
C ALA A 527 6.77 -27.09 32.07
N ALA A 528 6.21 -26.37 31.09
CA ALA A 528 5.53 -25.11 31.34
C ALA A 528 4.28 -25.26 32.23
N ALA A 529 3.58 -26.39 32.16
CA ALA A 529 2.32 -26.62 32.88
C ALA A 529 2.47 -27.04 34.35
N ASP A 530 3.55 -27.76 34.75
CA ASP A 530 3.65 -28.38 36.09
C ASP A 530 5.11 -28.50 36.61
N GLU A 531 5.35 -28.20 37.89
CA GLU A 531 6.66 -28.38 38.55
C GLU A 531 7.06 -29.85 38.72
N THR A 532 6.08 -30.77 38.77
CA THR A 532 6.33 -32.20 38.98
C THR A 532 6.96 -32.84 37.74
N HIS A 533 6.57 -32.40 36.55
CA HIS A 533 7.16 -32.80 35.27
C HIS A 533 8.56 -32.22 35.04
N GLU A 534 8.81 -30.98 35.45
CA GLU A 534 10.14 -30.35 35.45
C GLU A 534 11.16 -31.21 36.21
N ARG A 535 10.79 -31.70 37.42
CA ARG A 535 11.65 -32.58 38.23
C ARG A 535 11.84 -33.97 37.61
N ARG A 536 10.88 -34.48 36.84
CA ARG A 536 11.05 -35.73 36.08
C ARG A 536 12.04 -35.56 34.93
N LEU A 537 11.90 -34.51 34.12
CA LEU A 537 12.81 -34.19 33.01
C LEU A 537 14.26 -34.00 33.49
N LEU A 538 14.47 -33.34 34.63
CA LEU A 538 15.78 -33.20 35.27
C LEU A 538 16.31 -34.53 35.86
N ALA A 539 15.43 -35.50 36.14
CA ALA A 539 15.79 -36.82 36.65
C ALA A 539 16.05 -37.86 35.54
N THR A 540 15.59 -37.67 34.30
CA THR A 540 15.86 -38.56 33.14
C THR A 540 17.32 -38.50 32.62
N ARG A 541 18.22 -37.94 33.44
CA ARG A 541 19.63 -37.59 33.20
C ARG A 541 20.52 -38.73 32.68
N GLU A 542 20.07 -39.98 32.77
CA GLU A 542 20.90 -41.17 32.53
C GLU A 542 20.65 -41.92 31.20
N ARG A 543 19.76 -41.43 30.30
CA ARG A 543 19.40 -42.19 29.07
C ARG A 543 19.34 -41.44 27.73
N ASN A 544 19.23 -40.11 27.69
CA ASN A 544 19.15 -39.35 26.43
C ASN A 544 19.71 -37.92 26.60
N GLU A 545 21.04 -37.78 26.62
CA GLU A 545 21.74 -36.53 26.96
C GLU A 545 21.40 -35.36 26.01
N HIS A 546 21.24 -35.63 24.71
CA HIS A 546 20.97 -34.58 23.70
C HIS A 546 19.51 -34.07 23.71
N GLY A 547 18.52 -34.93 24.01
CA GLY A 547 17.11 -34.58 23.92
C GLY A 547 16.60 -33.71 25.08
N GLY A 548 17.04 -34.02 26.31
CA GLY A 548 16.57 -33.32 27.52
C GLY A 548 17.05 -31.87 27.60
N TYR A 549 18.29 -31.61 27.19
CA TYR A 549 18.87 -30.26 27.11
C TYR A 549 18.12 -29.36 26.11
N ARG A 550 17.91 -29.83 24.87
CA ARG A 550 17.16 -29.09 23.83
C ARG A 550 15.73 -28.77 24.27
N ALA A 551 15.07 -29.70 24.97
CA ALA A 551 13.72 -29.50 25.53
C ALA A 551 13.68 -28.45 26.65
N LEU A 552 14.60 -28.52 27.62
CA LEU A 552 14.68 -27.56 28.72
C LEU A 552 14.96 -26.13 28.21
N CYS A 553 15.84 -25.98 27.22
CA CYS A 553 16.18 -24.65 26.69
C CYS A 553 15.03 -24.01 25.90
N ALA A 554 14.32 -24.79 25.07
CA ALA A 554 13.16 -24.30 24.34
C ALA A 554 11.97 -23.95 25.26
N ALA A 555 11.94 -24.44 26.50
CA ALA A 555 10.93 -24.09 27.51
C ALA A 555 11.15 -22.70 28.15
N ILE A 556 12.38 -22.17 28.09
CA ILE A 556 12.74 -20.91 28.77
C ILE A 556 11.96 -19.72 28.19
N ARG A 557 11.81 -19.62 26.86
CA ARG A 557 11.14 -18.47 26.22
C ARG A 557 9.62 -18.43 26.49
N PRO A 558 8.86 -19.54 26.42
CA PRO A 558 7.47 -19.59 26.90
C PRO A 558 7.33 -19.33 28.40
N LEU A 559 8.21 -19.89 29.24
CA LEU A 559 8.22 -19.64 30.69
C LEU A 559 8.51 -18.17 31.01
N ALA A 560 9.45 -17.52 30.33
CA ALA A 560 9.78 -16.11 30.56
C ALA A 560 8.60 -15.17 30.26
N ALA A 561 7.73 -15.54 29.32
CA ALA A 561 6.52 -14.78 29.00
C ALA A 561 5.36 -15.00 29.99
N THR A 562 5.41 -16.02 30.86
CA THR A 562 4.28 -16.46 31.71
C THR A 562 4.61 -16.49 33.21
N ASP A 563 5.80 -16.98 33.59
CA ASP A 563 6.39 -16.91 34.93
C ASP A 563 7.90 -16.64 34.83
N PRO A 564 8.32 -15.36 34.78
CA PRO A 564 9.73 -14.97 34.70
C PRO A 564 10.56 -15.47 35.88
N ALA A 565 9.95 -15.57 37.06
CA ALA A 565 10.65 -16.02 38.27
C ALA A 565 10.95 -17.52 38.21
N ARG A 566 10.10 -18.32 37.56
CA ARG A 566 10.36 -19.75 37.30
C ARG A 566 11.37 -19.94 36.17
N ALA A 567 11.29 -19.16 35.09
CA ALA A 567 12.30 -19.17 34.03
C ALA A 567 13.72 -18.93 34.58
N ALA A 568 13.88 -17.94 35.46
CA ALA A 568 15.16 -17.64 36.13
C ALA A 568 15.67 -18.77 37.06
N ARG A 569 14.80 -19.64 37.60
CA ARG A 569 15.21 -20.81 38.41
C ARG A 569 15.69 -21.98 37.55
N VAL A 570 15.12 -22.16 36.36
CA VAL A 570 15.46 -23.26 35.44
C VAL A 570 16.73 -22.95 34.63
N LEU A 571 16.96 -21.67 34.32
CA LEU A 571 18.06 -21.19 33.48
C LEU A 571 19.46 -21.74 33.86
N PRO A 572 19.90 -21.76 35.14
CA PRO A 572 21.22 -22.29 35.50
C PRO A 572 21.38 -23.79 35.20
N SER A 573 20.32 -24.57 35.34
CA SER A 573 20.34 -26.01 35.04
C SER A 573 20.38 -26.26 33.53
N ALA A 574 19.68 -25.44 32.75
CA ALA A 574 19.73 -25.48 31.29
C ALA A 574 21.13 -25.10 30.75
N ILE A 575 21.75 -24.05 31.29
CA ILE A 575 23.12 -23.63 30.96
C ILE A 575 24.14 -24.71 31.32
N ALA A 576 24.04 -25.31 32.52
CA ALA A 576 24.95 -26.36 32.95
C ALA A 576 24.83 -27.63 32.10
N LEU A 577 23.61 -27.98 31.65
CA LEU A 577 23.39 -29.09 30.71
C LEU A 577 23.99 -28.79 29.34
N ALA A 578 23.80 -27.58 28.82
CA ALA A 578 24.42 -27.14 27.57
C ALA A 578 25.95 -27.30 27.62
N GLN A 579 26.59 -26.70 28.62
CA GLN A 579 28.05 -26.75 28.81
C GLN A 579 28.61 -28.17 29.02
N SER A 580 27.76 -29.16 29.33
CA SER A 580 28.15 -30.56 29.48
C SER A 580 27.99 -31.41 28.21
N ALA A 581 27.28 -30.94 27.19
CA ALA A 581 27.04 -31.67 25.95
C ALA A 581 28.24 -31.54 25.00
N ALA A 582 29.08 -32.57 24.94
CA ALA A 582 30.39 -32.56 24.27
C ALA A 582 30.34 -32.42 22.72
N ASP A 583 29.17 -32.53 22.09
CA ASP A 583 28.98 -32.43 20.64
C ASP A 583 28.36 -31.09 20.17
N ILE A 584 28.19 -30.10 21.06
CA ILE A 584 27.56 -28.79 20.72
C ILE A 584 28.25 -28.06 19.54
N GLU A 585 29.56 -28.24 19.34
CA GLU A 585 30.29 -27.61 18.22
C GLU A 585 29.94 -28.19 16.83
N LYS A 586 29.19 -29.31 16.73
CA LYS A 586 28.83 -29.93 15.44
C LYS A 586 27.50 -29.46 14.86
N ASP A 587 26.53 -29.13 15.72
CA ASP A 587 25.16 -28.76 15.34
C ASP A 587 24.92 -27.27 15.61
N GLY A 588 25.60 -26.37 14.90
CA GLY A 588 25.61 -24.90 15.18
C GLY A 588 24.23 -24.23 15.33
N TYR A 589 23.19 -24.83 14.73
CA TYR A 589 21.77 -24.48 14.89
C TYR A 589 21.29 -24.45 16.37
N ASP A 590 21.88 -25.27 17.26
CA ASP A 590 21.56 -25.31 18.69
C ASP A 590 22.03 -24.05 19.44
N LEU A 591 23.26 -23.58 19.19
CA LEU A 591 23.84 -22.44 19.89
C LEU A 591 23.11 -21.14 19.57
N THR A 592 22.73 -20.94 18.31
CA THR A 592 22.00 -19.74 17.89
C THR A 592 20.59 -19.72 18.47
N SER A 593 19.97 -20.90 18.59
CA SER A 593 18.70 -21.08 19.30
C SER A 593 18.82 -20.77 20.80
N MET A 594 19.90 -21.25 21.46
CA MET A 594 20.20 -20.87 22.85
C MET A 594 20.29 -19.36 23.04
N VAL A 595 21.04 -18.64 22.19
CA VAL A 595 21.18 -17.19 22.29
C VAL A 595 19.81 -16.50 22.19
N SER A 596 18.92 -16.98 21.30
CA SER A 596 17.54 -16.48 21.19
C SER A 596 16.66 -16.73 22.43
N TRP A 597 16.94 -17.77 23.21
CA TRP A 597 16.16 -18.11 24.41
C TRP A 597 16.72 -17.46 25.68
N VAL A 598 18.05 -17.44 25.83
CA VAL A 598 18.75 -16.87 26.99
C VAL A 598 18.68 -15.34 26.98
N SER A 599 18.72 -14.69 25.81
CA SER A 599 18.65 -13.22 25.69
C SER A 599 17.38 -12.58 26.27
N VAL A 600 16.30 -13.36 26.40
CA VAL A 600 15.02 -12.92 27.00
C VAL A 600 15.09 -12.89 28.54
N VAL A 601 16.09 -13.52 29.16
CA VAL A 601 16.19 -13.73 30.63
C VAL A 601 17.52 -13.25 31.22
N ASP A 602 18.64 -13.47 30.53
CA ASP A 602 20.00 -13.07 30.94
C ASP A 602 20.81 -12.65 29.69
N LEU A 603 20.62 -11.40 29.28
CA LEU A 603 21.29 -10.83 28.09
C LEU A 603 22.83 -10.90 28.17
N PRO A 604 23.50 -10.56 29.30
CA PRO A 604 24.95 -10.74 29.44
C PRO A 604 25.43 -12.18 29.19
N HIS A 605 24.67 -13.19 29.63
CA HIS A 605 25.03 -14.59 29.39
C HIS A 605 24.80 -15.00 27.93
N ALA A 606 23.77 -14.46 27.27
CA ALA A 606 23.54 -14.66 25.84
C ALA A 606 24.64 -14.02 24.97
N GLU A 607 25.15 -12.84 25.36
CA GLU A 607 26.31 -12.21 24.73
C GLU A 607 27.58 -13.04 24.91
N ALA A 608 27.81 -13.61 26.10
CA ALA A 608 28.94 -14.52 26.35
C ALA A 608 28.84 -15.83 25.53
N LEU A 609 27.64 -16.38 25.34
CA LEU A 609 27.41 -17.53 24.45
C LEU A 609 27.72 -17.17 22.99
N CYS A 610 27.25 -16.01 22.52
CA CYS A 610 27.53 -15.51 21.17
C CYS A 610 29.04 -15.35 20.92
N GLN A 611 29.80 -14.81 21.87
CA GLN A 611 31.25 -14.63 21.75
C GLN A 611 32.04 -15.93 21.52
N ASN A 612 31.52 -17.08 21.96
CA ASN A 612 32.14 -18.38 21.79
C ASN A 612 31.81 -19.07 20.46
N MET A 613 30.94 -18.50 19.61
CA MET A 613 30.57 -19.09 18.32
C MET A 613 31.70 -18.98 17.29
N THR A 614 32.06 -20.12 16.69
CA THR A 614 33.15 -20.24 15.71
C THR A 614 32.70 -20.21 14.24
N ASP A 615 31.48 -20.68 13.92
CA ASP A 615 30.90 -20.54 12.59
C ASP A 615 30.48 -19.08 12.31
N PRO A 616 30.94 -18.44 11.22
CA PRO A 616 30.58 -17.05 10.92
C PRO A 616 29.08 -16.82 10.69
N GLY A 617 28.34 -17.79 10.16
CA GLY A 617 26.92 -17.66 9.87
C GLY A 617 26.06 -17.72 11.13
N ASP A 618 26.32 -18.68 12.01
CA ASP A 618 25.67 -18.74 13.33
C ASP A 618 26.01 -17.51 14.17
N HIS A 619 27.26 -17.03 14.13
CA HIS A 619 27.67 -15.82 14.84
C HIS A 619 26.92 -14.56 14.33
N VAL A 620 26.77 -14.38 13.01
CA VAL A 620 25.99 -13.27 12.43
C VAL A 620 24.50 -13.38 12.80
N HIS A 621 23.94 -14.59 12.79
CA HIS A 621 22.55 -14.82 13.20
C HIS A 621 22.32 -14.52 14.69
N ALA A 622 23.26 -14.90 15.56
CA ALA A 622 23.19 -14.61 16.99
C ALA A 622 23.30 -13.11 17.31
N LEU A 623 24.21 -12.39 16.65
CA LEU A 623 24.37 -10.94 16.81
C LEU A 623 23.14 -10.15 16.35
N THR A 624 22.53 -10.55 15.22
CA THR A 624 21.29 -9.93 14.72
C THR A 624 20.10 -10.18 15.65
N LEU A 625 20.00 -11.39 16.23
CA LEU A 625 19.01 -11.68 17.28
C LEU A 625 19.21 -10.81 18.53
N LEU A 626 20.44 -10.72 19.05
CA LEU A 626 20.76 -9.89 20.22
C LEU A 626 20.46 -8.40 19.98
N ALA A 627 20.79 -7.90 18.79
CA ALA A 627 20.51 -6.51 18.38
C ALA A 627 19.01 -6.18 18.33
N ARG A 628 18.15 -7.17 18.02
CA ARG A 628 16.67 -7.01 18.01
C ARG A 628 16.02 -7.12 19.39
N VAL A 629 16.67 -7.79 20.34
CA VAL A 629 16.11 -8.06 21.69
C VAL A 629 16.63 -7.08 22.75
N THR A 630 17.79 -6.45 22.55
CA THR A 630 18.35 -5.50 23.52
C THR A 630 17.57 -4.18 23.59
N GLU A 631 17.24 -3.73 24.80
CA GLU A 631 16.55 -2.46 25.04
C GLU A 631 17.47 -1.23 24.92
N ASN A 632 18.80 -1.42 24.88
CA ASN A 632 19.77 -0.33 24.76
C ASN A 632 20.07 -0.02 23.28
N PRO A 633 19.68 1.17 22.74
CA PRO A 633 19.87 1.50 21.33
C PRO A 633 21.33 1.62 20.89
N GLU A 634 22.25 1.97 21.80
CA GLU A 634 23.68 2.02 21.50
C GLU A 634 24.26 0.61 21.37
N GLN A 635 23.85 -0.29 22.26
CA GLN A 635 24.25 -1.70 22.24
C GLN A 635 23.68 -2.43 21.02
N ALA A 636 22.42 -2.16 20.66
CA ALA A 636 21.78 -2.68 19.44
C ALA A 636 22.59 -2.33 18.17
N ARG A 637 23.04 -1.08 18.06
CA ARG A 637 23.89 -0.61 16.95
C ARG A 637 25.28 -1.24 16.96
N LEU A 638 25.90 -1.44 18.13
CA LEU A 638 27.20 -2.09 18.23
C LEU A 638 27.14 -3.58 17.83
N LEU A 639 26.09 -4.29 18.24
CA LEU A 639 25.83 -5.69 17.86
C LEU A 639 25.53 -5.82 16.36
N SER A 640 24.68 -4.94 15.82
CA SER A 640 24.38 -4.86 14.38
C SER A 640 25.65 -4.57 13.54
N ALA A 641 26.50 -3.64 13.98
CA ALA A 641 27.75 -3.31 13.30
C ALA A 641 28.81 -4.44 13.39
N GLU A 642 28.80 -5.25 14.45
CA GLU A 642 29.65 -6.45 14.53
C GLU A 642 29.14 -7.58 13.61
N ALA A 643 27.82 -7.75 13.48
CA ALA A 643 27.22 -8.69 12.54
C ALA A 643 27.61 -8.33 11.09
N GLU A 644 27.52 -7.06 10.74
CA GLU A 644 27.95 -6.53 9.44
C GLU A 644 29.45 -6.75 9.17
N ARG A 645 30.32 -6.57 10.18
CA ARG A 645 31.76 -6.84 10.05
C ARG A 645 32.07 -8.32 9.78
N ARG A 646 31.24 -9.24 10.29
CA ARG A 646 31.43 -10.70 10.12
C ARG A 646 30.75 -11.27 8.89
N PHE A 647 29.76 -10.59 8.33
CA PHE A 647 29.04 -11.02 7.13
C PHE A 647 29.94 -11.46 5.95
N PRO A 648 31.04 -10.75 5.59
CA PRO A 648 31.94 -11.18 4.50
C PRO A 648 32.72 -12.47 4.78
N LEU A 649 32.70 -12.97 6.02
CA LEU A 649 33.35 -14.22 6.43
C LEU A 649 32.43 -15.45 6.28
N MET A 650 31.13 -15.24 6.03
CA MET A 650 30.15 -16.31 5.82
C MET A 650 30.38 -17.02 4.49
N GLN A 651 30.07 -18.32 4.43
CA GLN A 651 30.10 -19.09 3.19
C GLN A 651 29.01 -18.58 2.23
N GLU A 652 29.24 -18.69 0.91
CA GLU A 652 28.34 -18.18 -0.14
C GLU A 652 26.89 -18.67 0.02
N HIS A 653 26.69 -19.93 0.42
CA HIS A 653 25.37 -20.52 0.69
C HIS A 653 24.69 -20.00 1.98
N GLN A 654 25.44 -19.41 2.92
CA GLN A 654 24.92 -18.79 4.14
C GLN A 654 24.61 -17.30 3.93
N GLN A 655 25.36 -16.61 3.06
CA GLN A 655 25.29 -15.15 2.86
C GLN A 655 23.87 -14.66 2.52
N GLN A 656 23.06 -15.42 1.78
CA GLN A 656 21.68 -15.02 1.48
C GLN A 656 20.83 -14.82 2.75
N ARG A 657 20.91 -15.77 3.70
CA ARG A 657 20.19 -15.73 4.98
C ARG A 657 20.77 -14.68 5.92
N GLY A 658 22.10 -14.56 5.97
CA GLY A 658 22.77 -13.53 6.78
C GLY A 658 22.42 -12.11 6.35
N PHE A 659 22.26 -11.86 5.05
CA PHE A 659 21.91 -10.55 4.52
C PHE A 659 20.48 -10.15 4.87
N GLN A 660 19.51 -11.08 4.73
CA GLN A 660 18.14 -10.87 5.19
C GLN A 660 18.11 -10.47 6.67
N GLN A 661 18.79 -11.23 7.53
CA GLN A 661 18.83 -10.99 8.98
C GLN A 661 19.45 -9.64 9.35
N LEU A 662 20.47 -9.20 8.62
CA LEU A 662 21.04 -7.86 8.76
C LEU A 662 20.04 -6.77 8.35
N VAL A 663 19.36 -6.94 7.22
CA VAL A 663 18.38 -5.96 6.72
C VAL A 663 17.17 -5.83 7.66
N GLU A 664 16.62 -6.92 8.16
CA GLU A 664 15.58 -6.92 9.20
C GLU A 664 16.06 -6.25 10.50
N THR A 665 17.33 -6.47 10.88
CA THR A 665 17.91 -5.84 12.06
C THR A 665 18.11 -4.33 11.86
N TRP A 666 18.55 -3.89 10.68
CA TRP A 666 18.66 -2.47 10.35
C TRP A 666 17.28 -1.79 10.25
N ALA A 667 16.24 -2.48 9.77
CA ALA A 667 14.86 -1.98 9.77
C ALA A 667 14.42 -1.43 11.14
N VAL A 668 14.89 -2.08 12.21
CA VAL A 668 14.60 -1.72 13.61
C VAL A 668 15.66 -0.79 14.21
N THR A 669 16.95 -1.02 13.94
CA THR A 669 18.07 -0.37 14.66
C THR A 669 18.68 0.85 13.96
N ASP A 670 18.61 0.90 12.62
CA ASP A 670 19.12 1.96 11.76
C ASP A 670 18.37 1.97 10.40
N PRO A 671 17.11 2.45 10.35
CA PRO A 671 16.26 2.32 9.17
C PRO A 671 16.89 2.91 7.90
N GLY A 672 17.55 4.07 8.01
CA GLY A 672 18.20 4.73 6.88
C GLY A 672 19.34 3.91 6.27
N ARG A 673 19.97 3.00 7.02
CA ARG A 673 20.98 2.07 6.52
C ARG A 673 20.37 0.88 5.78
N ALA A 674 19.21 0.41 6.22
CA ALA A 674 18.43 -0.60 5.52
C ALA A 674 17.96 -0.07 4.14
N GLU A 675 17.37 1.12 4.13
CA GLU A 675 16.91 1.84 2.94
C GLU A 675 18.03 2.09 1.92
N TYR A 676 19.24 2.40 2.41
CA TYR A 676 20.41 2.68 1.57
C TYR A 676 20.90 1.48 0.75
N LEU A 677 20.80 0.26 1.31
CA LEU A 677 21.14 -0.98 0.62
C LEU A 677 20.07 -1.40 -0.39
N LEU A 678 18.79 -1.08 -0.14
CA LEU A 678 17.74 -1.24 -1.15
C LEU A 678 17.97 -0.35 -2.37
N ALA A 679 18.42 0.88 -2.15
CA ALA A 679 18.76 1.82 -3.23
C ALA A 679 20.01 1.43 -4.03
N ASN A 680 20.80 0.45 -3.55
CA ASN A 680 22.05 -0.01 -4.17
C ASN A 680 22.16 -1.55 -4.06
N PRO A 681 21.35 -2.30 -4.85
CA PRO A 681 21.21 -3.74 -4.67
C PRO A 681 22.50 -4.52 -4.99
N LEU A 682 22.81 -5.54 -4.18
CA LEU A 682 23.87 -6.51 -4.48
C LEU A 682 23.35 -7.58 -5.47
N HIS A 683 24.25 -8.37 -6.07
CA HIS A 683 23.97 -9.14 -7.29
C HIS A 683 22.70 -10.04 -7.23
N GLY A 684 21.80 -9.87 -8.20
CA GLY A 684 20.72 -10.83 -8.54
C GLY A 684 19.28 -10.31 -8.34
N GLU A 685 18.50 -10.28 -9.42
CA GLU A 685 17.07 -9.89 -9.41
C GLU A 685 16.22 -10.61 -8.34
N PRO A 686 16.24 -11.97 -8.22
CA PRO A 686 15.37 -12.68 -7.26
C PRO A 686 15.71 -12.37 -5.80
N PHE A 687 16.99 -12.16 -5.51
CA PHE A 687 17.51 -11.92 -4.17
C PHE A 687 17.01 -10.59 -3.60
N ASN A 688 17.10 -9.52 -4.41
CA ASN A 688 16.70 -8.19 -3.98
C ASN A 688 15.18 -8.06 -3.76
N ARG A 689 14.36 -8.77 -4.55
CA ARG A 689 12.89 -8.73 -4.46
C ARG A 689 12.36 -9.29 -3.14
N TRP A 690 12.94 -10.38 -2.65
CA TRP A 690 12.53 -11.00 -1.39
C TRP A 690 13.01 -10.22 -0.17
N VAL A 691 14.25 -9.72 -0.18
CA VAL A 691 14.80 -8.85 0.88
C VAL A 691 14.01 -7.53 0.96
N MET A 692 13.62 -6.95 -0.19
CA MET A 692 12.73 -5.79 -0.26
C MET A 692 11.39 -6.04 0.45
N ARG A 693 10.74 -7.20 0.19
CA ARG A 693 9.46 -7.53 0.84
C ARG A 693 9.63 -7.67 2.35
N SER A 694 10.61 -8.43 2.83
CA SER A 694 10.91 -8.57 4.27
C SER A 694 11.15 -7.23 4.97
N LEU A 695 11.82 -6.28 4.31
CA LEU A 695 12.05 -4.94 4.86
C LEU A 695 10.78 -4.07 4.85
N VAL A 696 9.95 -4.14 3.80
CA VAL A 696 8.65 -3.46 3.76
C VAL A 696 7.73 -3.98 4.86
N ASP A 697 7.70 -5.30 5.09
CA ASP A 697 6.87 -5.96 6.09
C ASP A 697 7.28 -5.56 7.53
N GLU A 698 8.57 -5.58 7.86
CA GLU A 698 9.08 -5.13 9.17
C GLU A 698 8.88 -3.61 9.38
N LEU A 699 9.05 -2.78 8.33
CA LEU A 699 8.82 -1.34 8.41
C LEU A 699 7.34 -0.96 8.46
N ALA A 700 6.42 -1.76 7.93
CA ALA A 700 4.99 -1.45 7.92
C ALA A 700 4.42 -1.27 9.34
N ALA A 701 4.94 -2.05 10.31
CA ALA A 701 4.50 -2.00 11.70
C ALA A 701 4.97 -0.73 12.46
N ALA A 702 6.13 -0.16 12.11
CA ALA A 702 6.75 0.95 12.84
C ALA A 702 6.73 2.29 12.07
N HIS A 703 6.84 2.23 10.75
CA HIS A 703 7.06 3.38 9.85
C HIS A 703 6.26 3.22 8.53
N PRO A 704 4.91 3.17 8.57
CA PRO A 704 4.09 2.81 7.42
C PRO A 704 4.24 3.74 6.21
N VAL A 705 4.46 5.03 6.44
CA VAL A 705 4.72 6.01 5.36
C VAL A 705 6.04 5.72 4.65
N ARG A 706 7.07 5.23 5.37
CA ARG A 706 8.36 4.84 4.78
C ARG A 706 8.27 3.52 4.03
N ALA A 707 7.57 2.52 4.59
CA ALA A 707 7.26 1.27 3.88
C ALA A 707 6.58 1.55 2.52
N ALA A 708 5.59 2.46 2.50
CA ALA A 708 4.90 2.91 1.30
C ALA A 708 5.73 3.83 0.36
N GLN A 709 6.91 4.30 0.78
CA GLN A 709 7.89 4.98 -0.08
C GLN A 709 8.88 3.98 -0.68
N LEU A 710 9.37 3.03 0.10
CA LEU A 710 10.36 2.03 -0.32
C LEU A 710 9.78 1.02 -1.31
N TYR A 711 8.51 0.63 -1.15
CA TYR A 711 7.85 -0.24 -2.14
C TYR A 711 7.87 0.37 -3.56
N ARG A 712 7.83 1.70 -3.69
CA ARG A 712 7.90 2.39 -5.00
C ARG A 712 9.24 2.22 -5.72
N LEU A 713 10.25 1.67 -5.04
CA LEU A 713 11.57 1.37 -5.58
C LEU A 713 11.71 -0.10 -6.01
N ILE A 714 10.72 -0.95 -5.73
CA ILE A 714 10.71 -2.35 -6.18
C ILE A 714 10.34 -2.39 -7.67
N PRO A 715 11.15 -3.05 -8.54
CA PRO A 715 10.85 -3.16 -9.97
C PRO A 715 9.46 -3.75 -10.24
N ASP A 716 8.69 -3.01 -11.03
CA ASP A 716 7.23 -3.08 -11.06
C ASP A 716 6.72 -4.12 -12.09
N GLU A 717 7.15 -5.39 -11.93
CA GLU A 717 6.99 -6.43 -12.96
C GLU A 717 5.78 -7.36 -12.77
N HIS A 718 5.21 -7.46 -11.56
CA HIS A 718 4.07 -8.35 -11.26
C HIS A 718 2.98 -7.60 -10.49
N ALA A 719 1.81 -7.44 -11.09
CA ALA A 719 0.70 -6.68 -10.51
C ALA A 719 -0.04 -7.41 -9.37
N GLU A 720 0.21 -8.69 -9.14
CA GLU A 720 -0.28 -9.45 -7.98
C GLU A 720 0.26 -8.88 -6.66
N SER A 721 1.56 -8.54 -6.58
CA SER A 721 2.19 -7.99 -5.37
C SER A 721 1.61 -6.63 -4.95
N ALA A 722 1.06 -5.87 -5.90
CA ALA A 722 0.40 -4.61 -5.62
C ALA A 722 -1.04 -4.79 -5.10
N ILE A 723 -1.67 -5.95 -5.29
CA ILE A 723 -2.97 -6.28 -4.67
C ILE A 723 -2.75 -6.60 -3.20
N ASP A 724 -1.82 -7.51 -2.87
CA ASP A 724 -1.41 -7.83 -1.50
C ASP A 724 -1.14 -6.55 -0.69
N LEU A 725 -0.25 -5.68 -1.20
CA LEU A 725 0.09 -4.42 -0.55
C LEU A 725 -1.11 -3.47 -0.42
N THR A 726 -2.03 -3.47 -1.39
CA THR A 726 -3.25 -2.65 -1.27
C THR A 726 -4.10 -3.13 -0.10
N GLU A 727 -4.18 -4.45 0.15
CA GLU A 727 -4.87 -5.00 1.31
C GLU A 727 -4.16 -4.63 2.62
N ASP A 728 -2.83 -4.79 2.70
CA ASP A 728 -2.04 -4.47 3.90
C ASP A 728 -2.09 -2.97 4.25
N LEU A 729 -2.03 -2.09 3.23
CA LEU A 729 -2.15 -0.64 3.41
C LEU A 729 -3.58 -0.20 3.78
N LEU A 730 -4.63 -0.99 3.48
CA LEU A 730 -6.02 -0.54 3.64
C LEU A 730 -6.38 -0.27 5.12
N ASP A 731 -5.83 -1.07 6.03
CA ASP A 731 -5.99 -0.92 7.49
C ASP A 731 -5.02 0.13 8.10
N ILE A 732 -4.14 0.75 7.30
CA ILE A 732 -3.01 1.59 7.76
C ILE A 732 -3.05 3.01 7.16
N ASP A 733 -3.00 3.15 5.82
CA ASP A 733 -3.13 4.40 5.08
C ASP A 733 -4.00 4.14 3.83
N VAL A 734 -5.29 4.45 3.97
CA VAL A 734 -6.30 4.34 2.91
C VAL A 734 -5.92 5.10 1.64
N GLN A 735 -5.19 6.23 1.75
CA GLN A 735 -4.77 6.99 0.57
C GLN A 735 -3.57 6.33 -0.13
N ALA A 736 -2.66 5.70 0.62
CA ALA A 736 -1.59 4.90 0.03
C ALA A 736 -2.16 3.65 -0.64
N ALA A 737 -3.05 2.93 0.05
CA ALA A 737 -3.79 1.81 -0.53
C ALA A 737 -4.50 2.22 -1.83
N GLU A 738 -5.21 3.36 -1.82
CA GLU A 738 -5.92 3.83 -3.02
C GLU A 738 -4.96 4.11 -4.18
N ARG A 739 -3.80 4.75 -3.91
CA ARG A 739 -2.76 5.01 -4.93
C ARG A 739 -2.18 3.70 -5.48
N THR A 740 -1.91 2.71 -4.64
CA THR A 740 -1.44 1.38 -5.06
C THR A 740 -2.49 0.66 -5.90
N ALA A 741 -3.76 0.68 -5.50
CA ALA A 741 -4.86 0.15 -6.31
C ALA A 741 -4.95 0.86 -7.68
N HIS A 742 -4.73 2.18 -7.73
CA HIS A 742 -4.71 2.91 -9.00
C HIS A 742 -3.57 2.48 -9.94
N SER A 743 -2.46 1.92 -9.43
CA SER A 743 -1.31 1.50 -10.23
C SER A 743 -1.41 0.09 -10.83
N THR A 744 -2.43 -0.71 -10.47
CA THR A 744 -2.65 -2.07 -11.01
C THR A 744 -3.54 -2.10 -12.25
N HIS A 745 -4.19 -0.98 -12.59
CA HIS A 745 -5.14 -0.88 -13.70
C HIS A 745 -4.52 -1.28 -15.06
N GLY A 746 -5.11 -2.28 -15.72
CA GLY A 746 -4.68 -2.77 -17.03
C GLY A 746 -3.39 -3.60 -17.03
N ARG A 747 -2.93 -4.09 -15.87
CA ARG A 747 -1.66 -4.84 -15.72
C ARG A 747 -1.81 -6.33 -15.42
N LEU A 748 -3.04 -6.81 -15.30
CA LEU A 748 -3.41 -8.24 -15.23
C LEU A 748 -4.49 -8.49 -16.27
N ASP A 749 -4.53 -9.69 -16.84
CA ASP A 749 -5.62 -10.09 -17.76
C ASP A 749 -6.99 -10.04 -17.04
N ASP A 750 -7.03 -10.43 -15.76
CA ASP A 750 -8.20 -10.38 -14.88
C ASP A 750 -8.23 -9.15 -13.93
N TRP A 751 -7.57 -8.04 -14.29
CA TRP A 751 -7.45 -6.85 -13.39
C TRP A 751 -8.82 -6.31 -12.92
N GLU A 752 -9.86 -6.47 -13.74
CA GLU A 752 -11.23 -6.08 -13.43
C GLU A 752 -11.82 -6.85 -12.23
N PHE A 753 -11.51 -8.14 -12.10
CA PHE A 753 -11.97 -8.97 -10.98
C PHE A 753 -11.19 -8.68 -9.69
N ALA A 754 -9.87 -8.47 -9.79
CA ALA A 754 -9.06 -8.06 -8.65
C ALA A 754 -9.48 -6.68 -8.12
N MET A 755 -9.68 -5.71 -9.01
CA MET A 755 -10.15 -4.37 -8.66
C MET A 755 -11.58 -4.39 -8.09
N ALA A 756 -12.41 -5.35 -8.52
CA ALA A 756 -13.74 -5.56 -7.93
C ALA A 756 -13.67 -5.94 -6.44
N ASP A 757 -12.83 -6.92 -6.06
CA ASP A 757 -12.69 -7.32 -4.65
C ASP A 757 -12.09 -6.19 -3.80
N LEU A 758 -11.10 -5.47 -4.34
CA LEU A 758 -10.55 -4.26 -3.69
C LEU A 758 -11.64 -3.21 -3.43
N VAL A 759 -12.48 -2.87 -4.41
CA VAL A 759 -13.59 -1.92 -4.20
C VAL A 759 -14.57 -2.42 -3.12
N GLU A 760 -14.88 -3.71 -3.06
CA GLU A 760 -15.73 -4.29 -2.00
C GLU A 760 -15.09 -4.21 -0.61
N ARG A 761 -13.76 -4.13 -0.51
CA ARG A 761 -13.02 -3.91 0.74
C ARG A 761 -12.95 -2.43 1.10
N PHE A 762 -12.58 -1.55 0.16
CA PHE A 762 -12.61 -0.10 0.35
C PHE A 762 -14.01 0.36 0.78
N ALA A 763 -15.10 -0.21 0.24
CA ALA A 763 -16.47 0.16 0.61
C ALA A 763 -16.82 -0.10 2.09
N LYS A 764 -16.00 -0.87 2.82
CA LYS A 764 -16.13 -1.10 4.28
C LYS A 764 -15.33 -0.10 5.12
N VAL A 765 -14.35 0.59 4.53
CA VAL A 765 -13.38 1.46 5.21
C VAL A 765 -13.53 2.93 4.79
N ASP A 766 -13.51 3.22 3.49
CA ASP A 766 -13.76 4.54 2.90
C ASP A 766 -14.60 4.40 1.62
N LEU A 767 -15.89 4.76 1.74
CA LEU A 767 -16.86 4.74 0.63
C LEU A 767 -16.53 5.72 -0.50
N ALA A 768 -15.81 6.81 -0.23
CA ALA A 768 -15.44 7.78 -1.25
C ALA A 768 -14.23 7.29 -2.07
N ALA A 769 -13.27 6.60 -1.44
CA ALA A 769 -12.17 5.93 -2.14
C ALA A 769 -12.67 4.75 -2.97
N ALA A 770 -13.54 3.90 -2.39
CA ALA A 770 -14.21 2.81 -3.09
C ALA A 770 -14.91 3.28 -4.38
N GLU A 771 -15.58 4.44 -4.30
CA GLU A 771 -16.31 5.01 -5.42
C GLU A 771 -15.40 5.54 -6.54
N ARG A 772 -14.25 6.15 -6.20
CA ARG A 772 -13.25 6.60 -7.19
C ARG A 772 -12.64 5.42 -7.93
N LEU A 773 -12.33 4.33 -7.23
CA LEU A 773 -11.86 3.08 -7.83
C LEU A 773 -12.95 2.46 -8.74
N ALA A 774 -14.19 2.42 -8.28
CA ALA A 774 -15.30 1.81 -9.03
C ALA A 774 -15.65 2.50 -10.35
N THR A 775 -15.38 3.80 -10.52
CA THR A 775 -15.64 4.51 -11.80
C THR A 775 -14.83 3.99 -12.99
N ARG A 776 -13.83 3.12 -12.75
CA ARG A 776 -12.99 2.53 -13.79
C ARG A 776 -13.38 1.11 -14.20
N LEU A 777 -14.27 0.46 -13.44
CA LEU A 777 -14.72 -0.89 -13.72
C LEU A 777 -15.72 -0.90 -14.88
N SER A 778 -15.66 -1.91 -15.75
CA SER A 778 -16.66 -2.11 -16.79
C SER A 778 -18.08 -2.21 -16.22
N ASP A 779 -19.07 -1.82 -17.01
CA ASP A 779 -20.45 -1.72 -16.53
C ASP A 779 -21.06 -3.08 -16.14
N GLU A 780 -20.49 -4.17 -16.63
CA GLU A 780 -20.92 -5.56 -16.43
C GLU A 780 -20.65 -6.08 -15.01
N ILE A 781 -19.70 -5.49 -14.26
CA ILE A 781 -19.30 -5.96 -12.93
C ILE A 781 -20.26 -5.46 -11.85
N SER A 782 -21.27 -6.28 -11.54
CA SER A 782 -22.36 -5.87 -10.64
C SER A 782 -22.02 -5.80 -9.14
N ALA A 783 -20.96 -6.49 -8.68
CA ALA A 783 -20.74 -6.73 -7.24
C ALA A 783 -20.16 -5.49 -6.48
N PRO A 784 -19.17 -4.78 -7.02
CA PRO A 784 -18.67 -3.53 -6.43
C PRO A 784 -19.73 -2.42 -6.40
N LYS A 785 -20.52 -2.32 -7.48
CA LYS A 785 -21.68 -1.41 -7.58
C LYS A 785 -22.72 -1.71 -6.49
N LEU A 786 -22.97 -2.99 -6.19
CA LEU A 786 -23.85 -3.41 -5.10
C LEU A 786 -23.26 -3.06 -3.71
N ALA A 787 -21.95 -3.19 -3.51
CA ALA A 787 -21.30 -2.78 -2.28
C ALA A 787 -21.41 -1.26 -2.04
N LEU A 788 -21.17 -0.43 -3.07
CA LEU A 788 -21.35 1.02 -3.00
C LEU A 788 -22.80 1.42 -2.76
N ALA A 789 -23.76 0.78 -3.45
CA ALA A 789 -25.19 1.03 -3.22
C ALA A 789 -25.61 0.69 -1.77
N LYS A 790 -25.09 -0.40 -1.19
CA LYS A 790 -25.34 -0.76 0.21
C LYS A 790 -24.68 0.21 1.20
N GLY A 791 -23.41 0.55 0.97
CA GLY A 791 -22.63 1.37 1.89
C GLY A 791 -23.09 2.83 1.93
N TRP A 792 -23.48 3.41 0.78
CA TRP A 792 -24.06 4.77 0.76
C TRP A 792 -25.50 4.83 1.26
N ALA A 793 -26.25 3.71 1.31
CA ALA A 793 -27.68 3.76 1.66
C ALA A 793 -28.00 4.45 3.01
N PRO A 794 -27.27 4.22 4.12
CA PRO A 794 -27.58 4.88 5.40
C PRO A 794 -27.26 6.37 5.44
N SER A 795 -26.29 6.85 4.64
CA SER A 795 -25.69 8.19 4.76
C SER A 795 -26.01 9.12 3.58
N ASN A 796 -26.19 8.57 2.37
CA ASN A 796 -26.56 9.30 1.17
C ASN A 796 -27.43 8.41 0.23
N PRO A 797 -28.73 8.27 0.52
CA PRO A 797 -29.64 7.44 -0.26
C PRO A 797 -29.74 7.80 -1.75
N GLU A 798 -29.60 9.08 -2.12
CA GLU A 798 -29.62 9.52 -3.53
C GLU A 798 -28.40 8.98 -4.29
N ARG A 799 -27.22 9.06 -3.68
CA ARG A 799 -25.97 8.50 -4.22
C ARG A 799 -26.03 6.97 -4.32
N ALA A 800 -26.64 6.35 -3.31
CA ALA A 800 -26.90 4.92 -3.28
C ALA A 800 -27.88 4.47 -4.40
N GLU A 801 -28.93 5.26 -4.67
CA GLU A 801 -29.87 4.99 -5.77
C GLU A 801 -29.19 5.04 -7.14
N ARG A 802 -28.24 5.96 -7.36
CA ARG A 802 -27.44 6.00 -8.60
C ARG A 802 -26.63 4.71 -8.80
N TRP A 803 -25.93 4.25 -7.77
CA TRP A 803 -25.15 3.00 -7.84
C TRP A 803 -26.03 1.76 -8.00
N ALA A 804 -27.21 1.73 -7.38
CA ALA A 804 -28.20 0.66 -7.58
C ALA A 804 -28.71 0.61 -9.04
N ARG A 805 -28.97 1.76 -9.66
CA ARG A 805 -29.42 1.87 -11.05
C ARG A 805 -28.32 1.68 -12.09
N ALA A 806 -27.04 1.82 -11.70
CA ALA A 806 -25.89 1.53 -12.55
C ALA A 806 -25.57 0.02 -12.66
N ILE A 807 -26.29 -0.86 -11.96
CA ILE A 807 -26.11 -2.31 -12.08
C ILE A 807 -26.81 -2.82 -13.34
N THR A 808 -26.03 -3.29 -14.32
CA THR A 808 -26.49 -3.77 -15.63
C THR A 808 -26.09 -5.23 -15.90
N GLY A 809 -26.86 -5.94 -16.73
CA GLY A 809 -26.55 -7.29 -17.21
C GLY A 809 -27.64 -8.35 -16.97
N TYR A 810 -27.77 -9.33 -17.86
CA TYR A 810 -28.86 -10.33 -17.87
C TYR A 810 -28.88 -11.31 -16.67
N ALA A 811 -27.84 -11.30 -15.84
CA ALA A 811 -27.71 -12.13 -14.64
C ALA A 811 -27.81 -11.32 -13.32
N SER A 812 -28.05 -10.00 -13.39
CA SER A 812 -27.89 -9.09 -12.25
C SER A 812 -29.20 -8.60 -11.62
N GLU A 813 -30.37 -8.94 -12.16
CA GLU A 813 -31.69 -8.43 -11.70
C GLU A 813 -31.93 -8.66 -10.20
N ALA A 814 -31.53 -9.83 -9.68
CA ALA A 814 -31.55 -10.13 -8.24
C ALA A 814 -30.67 -9.18 -7.41
N LYS A 815 -29.51 -8.78 -7.94
CA LYS A 815 -28.60 -7.81 -7.30
C LYS A 815 -29.20 -6.40 -7.35
N VAL A 816 -29.85 -6.01 -8.45
CA VAL A 816 -30.59 -4.74 -8.55
C VAL A 816 -31.68 -4.66 -7.48
N ILE A 817 -32.50 -5.71 -7.34
CA ILE A 817 -33.57 -5.77 -6.33
C ILE A 817 -32.99 -5.64 -4.92
N CYS A 818 -31.92 -6.38 -4.60
CA CYS A 818 -31.22 -6.25 -3.31
C CYS A 818 -30.63 -4.85 -3.07
N ALA A 819 -30.12 -4.17 -4.11
CA ALA A 819 -29.64 -2.80 -4.02
C ALA A 819 -30.80 -1.83 -3.73
N LEU A 820 -31.87 -1.88 -4.53
CA LEU A 820 -33.06 -1.02 -4.36
C LEU A 820 -33.71 -1.19 -2.98
N ALA A 821 -33.78 -2.42 -2.46
CA ALA A 821 -34.25 -2.69 -1.10
C ALA A 821 -33.33 -2.07 -0.03
N SER A 822 -32.01 -2.14 -0.21
CA SER A 822 -31.03 -1.52 0.71
C SER A 822 -31.16 0.01 0.70
N VAL A 823 -31.32 0.62 -0.47
CA VAL A 823 -31.56 2.06 -0.64
C VAL A 823 -32.90 2.48 -0.01
N ALA A 824 -33.95 1.66 -0.16
CA ALA A 824 -35.23 1.92 0.47
C ALA A 824 -35.15 1.94 2.01
N SER A 825 -34.38 1.03 2.63
CA SER A 825 -34.09 1.06 4.07
C SER A 825 -33.42 2.37 4.50
N GLY A 826 -32.47 2.88 3.71
CA GLY A 826 -31.82 4.17 3.95
C GLY A 826 -32.77 5.37 3.90
N TYR A 827 -33.70 5.37 2.95
CA TYR A 827 -34.76 6.38 2.87
C TYR A 827 -35.87 6.23 3.93
N ALA A 828 -35.95 5.11 4.66
CA ALA A 828 -37.08 4.77 5.53
C ALA A 828 -37.30 5.80 6.66
N GLU A 829 -36.22 6.30 7.25
CA GLU A 829 -36.26 7.19 8.42
C GLU A 829 -36.54 8.65 8.02
N ASN A 830 -36.07 9.09 6.84
CA ASN A 830 -36.10 10.50 6.44
C ASN A 830 -37.14 10.83 5.35
N THR A 831 -37.46 9.89 4.46
CA THR A 831 -38.40 10.09 3.34
C THR A 831 -39.20 8.82 3.00
N PRO A 832 -40.22 8.45 3.82
CA PRO A 832 -40.99 7.22 3.63
C PRO A 832 -41.66 7.07 2.25
N LYS A 833 -41.99 8.19 1.59
CA LYS A 833 -42.56 8.19 0.22
C LYS A 833 -41.56 7.69 -0.84
N ALA A 834 -40.28 8.03 -0.71
CA ALA A 834 -39.23 7.57 -1.62
C ALA A 834 -38.92 6.09 -1.37
N ALA A 835 -38.79 5.70 -0.11
CA ALA A 835 -38.63 4.31 0.28
C ALA A 835 -39.77 3.41 -0.24
N GLY A 836 -41.03 3.84 -0.05
CA GLY A 836 -42.20 3.13 -0.58
C GLY A 836 -42.28 3.06 -2.11
N ARG A 837 -41.70 4.03 -2.85
CA ARG A 837 -41.56 3.94 -4.32
C ARG A 837 -40.62 2.80 -4.69
N LEU A 838 -39.42 2.79 -4.09
CA LEU A 838 -38.38 1.81 -4.36
C LEU A 838 -38.77 0.39 -3.95
N LEU A 839 -39.51 0.24 -2.83
CA LEU A 839 -40.05 -1.06 -2.42
C LEU A 839 -41.08 -1.60 -3.44
N ARG A 840 -41.96 -0.75 -3.98
CA ARG A 840 -42.90 -1.18 -5.04
C ARG A 840 -42.17 -1.55 -6.33
N GLU A 841 -41.17 -0.78 -6.72
CA GLU A 841 -40.31 -1.05 -7.88
C GLU A 841 -39.59 -2.41 -7.72
N ALA A 842 -38.91 -2.62 -6.59
CA ALA A 842 -38.24 -3.87 -6.25
C ALA A 842 -39.19 -5.08 -6.17
N THR A 843 -40.40 -4.89 -5.61
CA THR A 843 -41.43 -5.94 -5.54
C THR A 843 -41.99 -6.29 -6.90
N GLN A 844 -42.22 -5.29 -7.77
CA GLN A 844 -42.66 -5.51 -9.15
C GLN A 844 -41.62 -6.33 -9.93
N MET A 845 -40.34 -5.92 -9.89
CA MET A 845 -39.24 -6.67 -10.52
C MET A 845 -39.14 -8.11 -9.97
N ALA A 846 -39.26 -8.30 -8.65
CA ALA A 846 -39.26 -9.63 -8.05
C ALA A 846 -40.45 -10.50 -8.51
N SER A 847 -41.60 -9.88 -8.80
CA SER A 847 -42.80 -10.56 -9.31
C SER A 847 -42.70 -10.96 -10.78
N GLU A 848 -41.87 -10.29 -11.58
CA GLU A 848 -41.66 -10.59 -13.01
C GLU A 848 -40.70 -11.78 -13.21
N LEU A 849 -39.83 -12.06 -12.22
CA LEU A 849 -38.82 -13.13 -12.25
C LEU A 849 -39.36 -14.52 -11.85
N GLN A 850 -40.65 -14.78 -12.08
CA GLN A 850 -41.46 -15.86 -11.49
C GLN A 850 -40.88 -17.29 -11.58
N ASP A 851 -40.04 -17.61 -12.57
CA ASP A 851 -39.41 -18.93 -12.75
C ASP A 851 -38.00 -19.08 -12.16
N ARG A 852 -37.45 -18.05 -11.50
CA ARG A 852 -36.09 -18.07 -10.94
C ARG A 852 -36.08 -18.07 -9.41
N TRP A 853 -35.17 -18.85 -8.84
CA TRP A 853 -35.11 -19.14 -7.41
C TRP A 853 -34.57 -17.95 -6.59
N LEU A 854 -35.43 -17.02 -6.19
CA LEU A 854 -35.04 -15.77 -5.53
C LEU A 854 -35.46 -15.62 -4.05
N PRO A 855 -34.99 -16.47 -3.10
CA PRO A 855 -35.15 -16.19 -1.67
C PRO A 855 -34.48 -14.88 -1.21
N GLU A 856 -33.24 -14.60 -1.64
CA GLU A 856 -32.44 -13.47 -1.14
C GLU A 856 -33.07 -12.10 -1.43
N PRO A 857 -33.57 -11.80 -2.66
CA PRO A 857 -34.20 -10.51 -2.93
C PRO A 857 -35.52 -10.31 -2.18
N LEU A 858 -36.30 -11.38 -1.96
CA LEU A 858 -37.53 -11.32 -1.18
C LEU A 858 -37.23 -11.07 0.31
N ILE A 859 -36.19 -11.70 0.89
CA ILE A 859 -35.73 -11.37 2.26
C ILE A 859 -35.31 -9.90 2.34
N ALA A 860 -34.55 -9.39 1.35
CA ALA A 860 -34.11 -7.99 1.32
C ALA A 860 -35.29 -7.01 1.23
N ILE A 861 -36.26 -7.24 0.33
CA ILE A 861 -37.49 -6.44 0.22
C ILE A 861 -38.26 -6.47 1.55
N GLY A 862 -38.45 -7.66 2.14
CA GLY A 862 -39.20 -7.83 3.38
C GLY A 862 -38.56 -7.13 4.58
N ALA A 863 -37.23 -7.27 4.74
CA ALA A 863 -36.47 -6.59 5.78
C ALA A 863 -36.54 -5.06 5.65
N ALA A 864 -36.49 -4.54 4.42
CA ALA A 864 -36.63 -3.11 4.15
C ALA A 864 -38.07 -2.61 4.36
N ALA A 865 -39.06 -3.39 3.95
CA ALA A 865 -40.48 -3.09 4.15
C ALA A 865 -40.90 -3.14 5.62
N ALA A 866 -40.21 -3.91 6.48
CA ALA A 866 -40.56 -4.12 7.89
C ALA A 866 -40.84 -2.83 8.68
N ARG A 867 -40.14 -1.73 8.38
CA ARG A 867 -40.29 -0.43 9.07
C ARG A 867 -41.28 0.52 8.39
N ILE A 868 -41.74 0.23 7.18
CA ILE A 868 -42.52 1.15 6.32
C ILE A 868 -43.92 0.60 6.04
N ASP A 869 -44.01 -0.69 5.69
CA ASP A 869 -45.22 -1.43 5.39
C ASP A 869 -45.08 -2.87 5.92
N PRO A 870 -45.39 -3.08 7.22
CA PRO A 870 -45.31 -4.41 7.83
C PRO A 870 -46.23 -5.45 7.18
N ALA A 871 -47.30 -5.05 6.50
CA ALA A 871 -48.21 -5.97 5.82
C ALA A 871 -47.58 -6.51 4.54
N THR A 872 -46.99 -5.64 3.71
CA THR A 872 -46.17 -6.06 2.56
C THR A 872 -44.97 -6.89 3.01
N ALA A 873 -44.28 -6.49 4.09
CA ALA A 873 -43.17 -7.25 4.65
C ALA A 873 -43.58 -8.67 5.07
N THR A 874 -44.68 -8.81 5.81
CA THR A 874 -45.25 -10.11 6.24
C THR A 874 -45.57 -11.01 5.04
N CYS A 875 -46.14 -10.44 3.98
CA CYS A 875 -46.48 -11.15 2.75
C CYS A 875 -45.21 -11.68 2.05
N VAL A 876 -44.26 -10.79 1.78
CA VAL A 876 -43.01 -11.08 1.05
C VAL A 876 -42.12 -12.06 1.83
N LEU A 877 -41.95 -11.88 3.15
CA LEU A 877 -41.18 -12.81 3.98
C LEU A 877 -41.85 -14.18 4.09
N THR A 878 -43.18 -14.26 4.10
CA THR A 878 -43.90 -15.55 4.05
C THR A 878 -43.70 -16.26 2.70
N GLN A 879 -43.60 -15.51 1.59
CA GLN A 879 -43.25 -16.06 0.28
C GLN A 879 -41.79 -16.56 0.24
N ALA A 880 -40.85 -15.79 0.79
CA ALA A 880 -39.47 -16.21 0.95
C ALA A 880 -39.35 -17.49 1.78
N GLU A 881 -40.07 -17.59 2.90
CA GLU A 881 -40.11 -18.77 3.77
C GLU A 881 -40.52 -20.05 3.02
N ARG A 882 -41.57 -19.97 2.20
CA ARG A 882 -42.01 -21.09 1.34
C ARG A 882 -40.93 -21.50 0.32
N LEU A 883 -40.23 -20.55 -0.28
CA LEU A 883 -39.14 -20.81 -1.23
C LEU A 883 -37.87 -21.34 -0.56
N ILE A 884 -37.68 -21.07 0.73
CA ILE A 884 -36.57 -21.62 1.53
C ILE A 884 -36.85 -23.08 1.92
N GLN A 885 -38.11 -23.50 2.09
CA GLN A 885 -38.46 -24.89 2.40
C GLN A 885 -38.00 -25.88 1.31
N SER A 886 -37.97 -25.46 0.05
CA SER A 886 -37.48 -26.27 -1.10
C SER A 886 -35.96 -26.17 -1.33
N LYS A 887 -35.21 -25.44 -0.48
CA LYS A 887 -33.75 -25.44 -0.47
C LYS A 887 -33.20 -26.50 0.49
N SER A 888 -31.93 -26.86 0.32
CA SER A 888 -31.25 -27.89 1.13
C SER A 888 -29.82 -27.47 1.49
N GLY A 889 -29.22 -28.20 2.44
CA GLY A 889 -27.91 -27.88 3.02
C GLY A 889 -27.88 -26.50 3.71
N ARG A 890 -26.68 -26.03 4.09
CA ARG A 890 -26.58 -24.76 4.83
C ARG A 890 -26.71 -23.50 3.98
N TYR A 891 -26.93 -23.61 2.67
CA TYR A 891 -27.48 -22.48 1.90
C TYR A 891 -28.89 -22.15 2.39
N ARG A 892 -29.73 -23.17 2.62
CA ARG A 892 -31.02 -23.00 3.30
C ARG A 892 -30.84 -22.39 4.69
N ASP A 893 -29.85 -22.86 5.46
CA ASP A 893 -29.69 -22.43 6.84
C ASP A 893 -29.16 -20.98 6.93
N ARG A 894 -28.34 -20.52 5.97
CA ARG A 894 -28.03 -19.09 5.78
C ARG A 894 -29.29 -18.28 5.48
N LEU A 895 -30.08 -18.71 4.49
CA LEU A 895 -31.33 -18.02 4.13
C LEU A 895 -32.34 -17.99 5.29
N ARG A 896 -32.35 -19.01 6.16
CA ARG A 896 -33.15 -19.03 7.39
C ARG A 896 -32.63 -18.07 8.45
N ALA A 897 -31.32 -17.90 8.58
CA ALA A 897 -30.72 -16.89 9.45
C ALA A 897 -31.08 -15.48 8.97
N ASP A 898 -30.88 -15.20 7.68
CA ASP A 898 -31.23 -13.92 7.05
C ASP A 898 -32.75 -13.64 7.16
N LEU A 899 -33.60 -14.65 6.94
CA LEU A 899 -35.06 -14.57 7.11
C LEU A 899 -35.46 -14.33 8.58
N ALA A 900 -34.84 -15.03 9.54
CA ALA A 900 -35.13 -14.84 10.96
C ALA A 900 -34.81 -13.40 11.38
N GLN A 901 -33.66 -12.87 10.97
CA GLN A 901 -33.27 -11.47 11.22
C GLN A 901 -34.30 -10.48 10.64
N ALA A 902 -34.82 -10.75 9.44
CA ALA A 902 -35.84 -9.93 8.79
C ALA A 902 -37.21 -9.98 9.51
N TRP A 903 -37.54 -11.07 10.20
CA TRP A 903 -38.77 -11.20 11.00
C TRP A 903 -38.69 -10.50 12.37
N ILE A 904 -37.51 -10.31 12.97
CA ILE A 904 -37.35 -9.67 14.31
C ILE A 904 -38.20 -8.39 14.47
N PRO A 905 -38.20 -7.42 13.54
CA PRO A 905 -39.01 -6.19 13.67
C PRO A 905 -40.52 -6.35 13.45
N ILE A 906 -41.01 -7.54 13.04
CA ILE A 906 -42.42 -7.78 12.63
C ILE A 906 -43.09 -8.82 13.53
N ASP A 907 -42.49 -10.01 13.64
CA ASP A 907 -43.01 -11.17 14.36
C ASP A 907 -41.83 -11.88 15.05
N ARG A 908 -41.64 -11.53 16.32
CA ARG A 908 -40.53 -12.01 17.14
C ARG A 908 -40.63 -13.51 17.42
N ASP A 909 -41.82 -14.03 17.65
CA ASP A 909 -42.02 -15.45 17.98
C ASP A 909 -41.69 -16.32 16.75
N ARG A 910 -42.03 -15.84 15.55
CA ARG A 910 -41.63 -16.47 14.29
C ARG A 910 -40.14 -16.34 14.01
N ALA A 911 -39.52 -15.19 14.29
CA ALA A 911 -38.06 -15.02 14.23
C ALA A 911 -37.34 -16.00 15.17
N GLU A 912 -37.82 -16.15 16.41
CA GLU A 912 -37.28 -17.07 17.40
C GLU A 912 -37.48 -18.53 17.00
N HIS A 913 -38.65 -18.88 16.45
CA HIS A 913 -38.91 -20.22 15.91
C HIS A 913 -37.94 -20.57 14.77
N LEU A 914 -37.74 -19.65 13.82
CA LEU A 914 -36.80 -19.80 12.71
C LEU A 914 -35.35 -19.95 13.22
N ALA A 915 -34.92 -19.10 14.17
CA ALA A 915 -33.60 -19.19 14.78
C ALA A 915 -33.38 -20.51 15.53
N ARG A 916 -34.38 -20.97 16.32
CA ARG A 916 -34.33 -22.26 17.02
C ARG A 916 -34.36 -23.46 16.08
N SER A 917 -34.86 -23.30 14.85
CA SER A 917 -34.83 -24.31 13.78
C SER A 917 -33.46 -24.48 13.10
N LEU A 918 -32.51 -23.58 13.36
CA LEU A 918 -31.12 -23.72 12.93
C LEU A 918 -30.38 -24.75 13.80
N PRO A 919 -29.35 -25.44 13.28
CA PRO A 919 -28.46 -26.30 14.06
C PRO A 919 -27.87 -25.59 15.30
N LYS A 920 -27.57 -26.32 16.38
CA LYS A 920 -27.06 -25.72 17.64
C LYS A 920 -25.66 -25.11 17.49
N ASP A 921 -24.85 -25.74 16.64
CA ASP A 921 -23.51 -25.39 16.17
C ASP A 921 -23.49 -24.22 15.16
N ASN A 922 -24.66 -23.78 14.66
CA ASN A 922 -24.73 -22.67 13.73
C ASN A 922 -24.54 -21.33 14.47
N HIS A 923 -23.34 -20.74 14.34
CA HIS A 923 -22.96 -19.45 14.93
C HIS A 923 -23.99 -18.31 14.74
N TYR A 924 -24.75 -18.26 13.63
CA TYR A 924 -25.81 -17.26 13.43
C TYR A 924 -26.95 -17.40 14.46
N ARG A 925 -27.27 -18.62 14.89
CA ARG A 925 -28.37 -18.91 15.83
C ARG A 925 -28.22 -18.14 17.13
N ASN A 926 -27.02 -18.13 17.70
CA ASN A 926 -26.77 -17.45 18.98
C ASN A 926 -26.82 -15.93 18.80
N SER A 927 -26.25 -15.39 17.71
CA SER A 927 -26.36 -13.96 17.37
C SER A 927 -27.82 -13.50 17.26
N ILE A 928 -28.65 -14.24 16.51
CA ILE A 928 -30.07 -13.90 16.31
C ILE A 928 -30.86 -13.98 17.62
N LEU A 929 -30.61 -15.00 18.46
CA LEU A 929 -31.25 -15.12 19.77
C LEU A 929 -30.81 -14.01 20.74
N VAL A 930 -29.56 -13.54 20.65
CA VAL A 930 -29.07 -12.37 21.40
C VAL A 930 -29.75 -11.10 20.90
N ASP A 931 -29.84 -10.86 19.59
CA ASP A 931 -30.54 -9.69 19.04
C ASP A 931 -32.02 -9.64 19.45
N ILE A 932 -32.70 -10.78 19.39
CA ILE A 932 -34.08 -10.97 19.88
C ILE A 932 -34.20 -10.62 21.37
N ALA A 933 -33.23 -11.02 22.20
CA ALA A 933 -33.20 -10.70 23.63
C ALA A 933 -32.85 -9.22 23.92
N VAL A 934 -31.93 -8.62 23.17
CA VAL A 934 -31.55 -7.21 23.28
C VAL A 934 -32.73 -6.30 22.91
N GLN A 935 -33.46 -6.62 21.83
CA GLN A 935 -34.64 -5.87 21.43
C GLN A 935 -35.78 -6.01 22.46
N ALA A 936 -35.91 -7.18 23.10
CA ALA A 936 -36.83 -7.38 24.23
C ALA A 936 -36.50 -6.45 25.41
N ALA A 937 -35.24 -6.44 25.85
CA ALA A 937 -34.80 -5.63 26.99
C ALA A 937 -35.02 -4.13 26.76
N ARG A 938 -34.74 -3.66 25.53
CA ARG A 938 -35.01 -2.28 25.09
C ARG A 938 -36.50 -1.93 25.14
N HIS A 939 -37.39 -2.84 24.73
CA HIS A 939 -38.84 -2.62 24.76
C HIS A 939 -39.42 -2.60 26.20
N HIS A 940 -38.71 -3.20 27.17
CA HIS A 940 -39.03 -3.14 28.60
C HIS A 940 -38.30 -2.03 29.36
N GLY A 941 -37.57 -1.13 28.68
CA GLY A 941 -36.88 0.01 29.30
C GLY A 941 -35.65 -0.36 30.13
N VAL A 942 -35.12 -1.58 29.99
CA VAL A 942 -33.95 -2.04 30.74
C VAL A 942 -32.67 -1.64 30.00
N SER A 943 -31.86 -0.78 30.61
CA SER A 943 -30.50 -0.49 30.14
C SER A 943 -29.58 -1.64 30.53
N MET A 944 -29.26 -2.50 29.55
CA MET A 944 -28.28 -3.58 29.73
C MET A 944 -26.87 -3.06 29.43
N PRO A 945 -25.83 -3.44 30.21
CA PRO A 945 -24.46 -3.25 29.79
C PRO A 945 -24.19 -4.06 28.51
N SER A 946 -23.20 -3.63 27.71
CA SER A 946 -22.81 -4.32 26.48
C SER A 946 -22.53 -5.81 26.76
N PRO A 947 -23.04 -6.74 25.91
CA PRO A 947 -22.76 -8.15 26.09
C PRO A 947 -21.27 -8.45 25.85
N CYS A 948 -20.69 -9.28 26.72
CA CYS A 948 -19.38 -9.90 26.53
C CYS A 948 -19.45 -11.05 25.52
#